data_AF-A0A2J6SX97-F1
#
_entry.id   AF-A0A2J6SX97-F1
#
_cell.length_a   1.000
_cell.length_b   1.000
_cell.length_c   1.000
_cell.angle_alpha   90.00
_cell.angle_beta   90.00
_cell.angle_gamma   90.00
#
_symmetry.space_group_name_H-M   'P 1'
#
loop_
_entity.id
_entity.type
_entity.pdbx_description
1 polymer ?
#
loop_
_entity_poly.entity_id
_entity_poly.type
_entity_poly.pdbx_seq_one_letter_code
_entity_poly.pdbx_strand_id
1 'polypeptide(L)'
;MDHIPRPYNAVGTPIEFPYVGVEEYDKGPFLTYPNRKGFESQDAILQESDTPASQAAVLQTWLFFGLLHEFLEEDYTNDKDWTSVNDAQEIVLCTKNLAVATKSHWDARQDKEERPRHLLACFDRAFQVVSLACEPPAADTQVLMGVAILVNFLSGTIRPLSGSSEKIPSGYWSGYSWPGVLIDPIKKRLRSHGWCPSEMISISENLDMILASVQLEPPNPRYQHAECGEKNCRMLEVYSNMKTYPEPGHVADGCECPWFELDVNKAHDILLGGNLPAILVANDGEMWESLAGLSNPAKLNVAIKSSNEVRQYIAFSHVWSDGLGNPHSNRLRVCKLDRLQKLASGIERARATRRIGSGALTISFVPFSKPLTPFWIDTICCPTHPPEAQTLGIKMLQQTYKEASSVIVLDSYLQRGVFRETSKQEILLRLECSRWMHRLWTLQEGSFANELFLQFSDGPVDYFDVYKRFRDVVDTGDTVARNLLTNFTLTSSVFNRNLFNPEVSSKMASNVIYRAMQYRSTTVKSDEAICIANTLSLDIEQVLQAGKDSQLAMSVIWKLLSYIDSCIIFSTTPKLKISGFGWAPETFLDPDGFQESRTEAGTVTEDGLEVRFPGFLIHLENEISGKLVFKDQENKSYTYQSSTKVDIWSQGAGMFAIIALRPLVSESGGKATQRCVVARVKKRDEHLIAVELVDHGRGREMQMEEAGATTKRPTDLAEGGFSATKLPINQLWCVN
;
A
#
# COMPACT_ATOMS: atom_id res chain seq x y z
N MET A 1 -17.48 -10.61 13.29
CA MET A 1 -16.22 -10.76 14.06
C MET A 1 -16.05 -9.57 14.97
N ASP A 2 -16.11 -9.77 16.28
CA ASP A 2 -16.28 -8.70 17.27
C ASP A 2 -14.98 -8.08 17.77
N HIS A 3 -13.85 -8.75 17.55
CA HIS A 3 -12.53 -8.22 17.91
C HIS A 3 -12.05 -7.13 16.93
N ILE A 4 -12.68 -6.99 15.76
CA ILE A 4 -12.40 -5.88 14.84
C ILE A 4 -13.08 -4.62 15.40
N PRO A 5 -12.35 -3.52 15.68
CA PRO A 5 -12.90 -2.35 16.36
C PRO A 5 -14.00 -1.71 15.52
N ARG A 6 -15.09 -1.29 16.17
CA ARG A 6 -16.15 -0.52 15.52
C ARG A 6 -15.75 0.96 15.41
N PRO A 7 -15.92 1.59 14.23
CA PRO A 7 -15.71 3.02 14.08
C PRO A 7 -16.67 3.84 14.95
N TYR A 8 -16.23 5.02 15.39
CA TYR A 8 -17.03 5.93 16.22
C TYR A 8 -18.36 6.30 15.57
N ASN A 9 -18.34 6.68 14.29
CA ASN A 9 -19.51 6.97 13.48
C ASN A 9 -19.71 5.89 12.41
N ALA A 10 -20.02 4.67 12.84
CA ALA A 10 -20.28 3.56 11.92
C ALA A 10 -21.53 3.83 11.05
N VAL A 11 -21.35 3.84 9.72
CA VAL A 11 -22.44 4.08 8.75
C VAL A 11 -22.89 2.78 8.07
N GLY A 12 -21.99 1.80 7.93
CA GLY A 12 -22.31 0.47 7.40
C GLY A 12 -22.75 -0.50 8.50
N THR A 13 -23.54 -1.52 8.15
CA THR A 13 -23.78 -2.64 9.09
C THR A 13 -22.53 -3.54 9.18
N PRO A 14 -22.25 -4.15 10.34
CA PRO A 14 -21.20 -5.16 10.46
C PRO A 14 -21.41 -6.31 9.46
N ILE A 15 -20.33 -7.03 9.13
CA ILE A 15 -20.45 -8.34 8.49
C ILE A 15 -20.65 -9.37 9.61
N GLU A 16 -21.78 -10.05 9.53
CA GLU A 16 -22.07 -11.22 10.35
C GLU A 16 -21.55 -12.47 9.64
N PHE A 17 -21.09 -13.44 10.43
CA PHE A 17 -20.50 -14.67 9.95
C PHE A 17 -21.35 -15.82 10.48
N PRO A 18 -22.02 -16.60 9.62
CA PRO A 18 -22.97 -17.61 10.07
C PRO A 18 -22.24 -18.76 10.78
N TYR A 19 -22.89 -19.33 11.80
CA TYR A 19 -22.53 -20.64 12.32
C TYR A 19 -23.24 -21.70 11.47
N VAL A 20 -22.46 -22.50 10.75
CA VAL A 20 -22.94 -23.55 9.84
C VAL A 20 -22.50 -24.96 10.28
N GLY A 21 -21.81 -25.06 11.42
CA GLY A 21 -21.41 -26.35 11.99
C GLY A 21 -22.61 -27.26 12.25
N VAL A 22 -22.53 -28.49 11.75
CA VAL A 22 -23.55 -29.54 11.98
C VAL A 22 -23.21 -30.43 13.18
N GLU A 23 -21.94 -30.42 13.58
CA GLU A 23 -21.39 -31.14 14.72
C GLU A 23 -20.33 -30.30 15.43
N GLU A 24 -20.15 -30.54 16.73
CA GLU A 24 -19.07 -29.91 17.50
C GLU A 24 -17.72 -30.49 17.09
N TYR A 25 -16.66 -29.69 17.23
CA TYR A 25 -15.30 -30.19 17.01
C TYR A 25 -14.97 -31.35 17.94
N ASP A 26 -14.36 -32.40 17.40
CA ASP A 26 -14.13 -33.68 18.12
C ASP A 26 -13.02 -33.63 19.18
N LYS A 27 -12.40 -32.46 19.38
CA LYS A 27 -11.30 -32.20 20.33
C LYS A 27 -10.07 -33.09 20.11
N GLY A 28 -9.91 -33.64 18.90
CA GLY A 28 -8.69 -34.34 18.50
C GLY A 28 -7.66 -33.40 17.87
N PRO A 29 -6.46 -33.88 17.52
CA PRO A 29 -5.41 -33.04 16.92
C PRO A 29 -5.83 -32.40 15.58
N PHE A 30 -5.53 -31.12 15.37
CA PHE A 30 -5.98 -30.37 14.20
C PHE A 30 -5.60 -31.00 12.85
N LEU A 31 -4.32 -31.38 12.70
CA LEU A 31 -3.76 -31.86 11.43
C LEU A 31 -4.30 -33.23 11.00
N THR A 32 -4.82 -34.04 11.92
CA THR A 32 -5.33 -35.39 11.62
C THR A 32 -6.86 -35.45 11.54
N TYR A 33 -7.55 -34.32 11.64
CA TYR A 33 -9.02 -34.26 11.58
C TYR A 33 -9.62 -34.92 10.34
N PRO A 34 -9.12 -34.69 9.11
CA PRO A 34 -9.68 -35.34 7.92
C PRO A 34 -9.69 -36.87 8.01
N ASN A 35 -8.60 -37.47 8.49
CA ASN A 35 -8.47 -38.91 8.64
C ASN A 35 -9.47 -39.46 9.67
N ARG A 36 -9.72 -38.71 10.75
CA ARG A 36 -10.70 -39.10 11.78
C ARG A 36 -12.14 -39.05 11.28
N LYS A 37 -12.42 -38.18 10.31
CA LYS A 37 -13.72 -38.07 9.65
C LYS A 37 -13.85 -38.98 8.42
N GLY A 38 -12.86 -39.83 8.16
CA GLY A 38 -12.92 -40.86 7.13
C GLY A 38 -12.49 -40.41 5.73
N PHE A 39 -11.93 -39.21 5.58
CA PHE A 39 -11.44 -38.71 4.29
C PHE A 39 -10.10 -39.36 3.94
N GLU A 40 -9.96 -39.88 2.71
CA GLU A 40 -8.76 -40.60 2.25
C GLU A 40 -7.51 -39.71 2.21
N SER A 41 -7.72 -38.40 2.01
CA SER A 41 -6.67 -37.40 2.12
C SER A 41 -7.23 -36.09 2.65
N GLN A 42 -6.34 -35.21 3.11
CA GLN A 42 -6.74 -33.92 3.65
C GLN A 42 -7.34 -32.97 2.58
N ASP A 43 -7.13 -33.25 1.28
CA ASP A 43 -7.72 -32.49 0.16
C ASP A 43 -9.01 -33.15 -0.36
N ALA A 44 -9.25 -34.42 -0.02
CA ALA A 44 -10.43 -35.18 -0.43
C ALA A 44 -11.73 -34.59 0.13
N ILE A 45 -11.69 -33.85 1.24
CA ILE A 45 -12.83 -33.10 1.81
C ILE A 45 -13.49 -32.20 0.76
N LEU A 46 -12.68 -31.58 -0.11
CA LEU A 46 -13.16 -30.67 -1.15
C LEU A 46 -13.76 -31.41 -2.36
N GLN A 47 -13.49 -32.72 -2.48
CA GLN A 47 -13.93 -33.56 -3.61
C GLN A 47 -15.11 -34.49 -3.24
N GLU A 48 -15.20 -34.89 -1.97
CA GLU A 48 -16.19 -35.87 -1.47
C GLU A 48 -17.46 -35.23 -0.89
N SER A 49 -17.51 -33.89 -0.76
CA SER A 49 -18.69 -33.20 -0.23
C SER A 49 -19.78 -33.01 -1.30
N ASP A 50 -21.00 -33.48 -1.02
CA ASP A 50 -22.12 -33.45 -1.99
C ASP A 50 -22.65 -32.03 -2.29
N THR A 51 -22.46 -31.05 -1.39
CA THR A 51 -22.95 -29.67 -1.56
C THR A 51 -21.99 -28.61 -1.01
N PRO A 52 -22.04 -27.35 -1.51
CA PRO A 52 -21.27 -26.24 -0.93
C PRO A 52 -21.58 -25.98 0.55
N ALA A 53 -22.83 -26.22 0.98
CA ALA A 53 -23.24 -26.04 2.36
C ALA A 53 -22.64 -27.10 3.30
N SER A 54 -22.64 -28.38 2.89
CA SER A 54 -22.01 -29.45 3.67
C SER A 54 -20.49 -29.28 3.74
N GLN A 55 -19.88 -28.83 2.64
CA GLN A 55 -18.46 -28.49 2.60
C GLN A 55 -18.15 -27.34 3.57
N ALA A 56 -18.94 -26.26 3.55
CA ALA A 56 -18.78 -25.12 4.45
C ALA A 56 -18.91 -25.53 5.93
N ALA A 57 -19.86 -26.41 6.27
CA ALA A 57 -20.01 -26.95 7.62
C ALA A 57 -18.76 -27.70 8.10
N VAL A 58 -18.25 -28.65 7.29
CA VAL A 58 -17.05 -29.43 7.61
C VAL A 58 -15.82 -28.52 7.73
N LEU A 59 -15.65 -27.57 6.81
CA LEU A 59 -14.54 -26.62 6.84
C LEU A 59 -14.62 -25.67 8.04
N GLN A 60 -15.80 -25.23 8.46
CA GLN A 60 -15.95 -24.41 9.66
C GLN A 60 -15.62 -25.20 10.93
N THR A 61 -16.18 -26.39 11.10
CA THR A 61 -15.89 -27.28 12.25
C THR A 61 -14.39 -27.58 12.33
N TRP A 62 -13.76 -27.93 11.21
CA TRP A 62 -12.33 -28.21 11.19
C TRP A 62 -11.47 -26.97 11.37
N LEU A 63 -11.58 -26.00 10.48
CA LEU A 63 -10.61 -24.92 10.34
C LEU A 63 -10.86 -23.78 11.32
N PHE A 64 -12.11 -23.50 11.68
CA PHE A 64 -12.40 -22.45 12.66
C PHE A 64 -12.29 -22.99 14.08
N PHE A 65 -13.15 -23.95 14.42
CA PHE A 65 -13.24 -24.49 15.77
C PHE A 65 -12.07 -25.39 16.12
N GLY A 66 -11.55 -26.18 15.17
CA GLY A 66 -10.33 -26.94 15.38
C GLY A 66 -9.09 -26.07 15.61
N LEU A 67 -8.96 -24.92 14.95
CA LEU A 67 -7.86 -23.98 15.26
C LEU A 67 -8.03 -23.32 16.62
N LEU A 68 -9.25 -22.97 17.03
CA LEU A 68 -9.51 -22.46 18.38
C LEU A 68 -9.15 -23.50 19.44
N HIS A 69 -9.57 -24.75 19.25
CA HIS A 69 -9.22 -25.86 20.14
C HIS A 69 -7.71 -26.10 20.17
N GLU A 70 -7.06 -26.17 19.01
CA GLU A 70 -5.61 -26.37 18.94
C GLU A 70 -4.85 -25.22 19.61
N PHE A 71 -5.34 -23.98 19.52
CA PHE A 71 -4.68 -22.85 20.16
C PHE A 71 -4.88 -22.81 21.67
N LEU A 72 -6.12 -23.02 22.14
CA LEU A 72 -6.53 -22.84 23.54
C LEU A 72 -6.43 -24.12 24.37
N GLU A 73 -6.30 -25.28 23.73
CA GLU A 73 -6.21 -26.60 24.35
C GLU A 73 -7.36 -26.83 25.36
N GLU A 74 -7.03 -27.04 26.64
CA GLU A 74 -8.00 -27.30 27.70
C GLU A 74 -8.92 -26.10 28.01
N ASP A 75 -8.50 -24.87 27.64
CA ASP A 75 -9.33 -23.67 27.78
C ASP A 75 -10.44 -23.61 26.72
N TYR A 76 -10.38 -24.45 25.68
CA TYR A 76 -11.46 -24.64 24.74
C TYR A 76 -12.51 -25.63 25.28
N THR A 77 -13.69 -25.11 25.59
CA THR A 77 -14.82 -25.87 26.13
C THR A 77 -15.66 -26.54 25.04
N ASN A 78 -16.27 -25.74 24.15
CA ASN A 78 -17.14 -26.15 23.05
C ASN A 78 -17.39 -24.99 22.07
N ASP A 79 -17.97 -25.29 20.92
CA ASP A 79 -18.23 -24.33 19.83
C ASP A 79 -19.18 -23.19 20.23
N LYS A 80 -20.14 -23.44 21.14
CA LYS A 80 -21.18 -22.47 21.53
C LYS A 80 -20.64 -21.30 22.35
N ASP A 81 -19.48 -21.46 22.97
CA ASP A 81 -18.79 -20.38 23.67
C ASP A 81 -18.31 -19.29 22.69
N TRP A 82 -18.30 -19.60 21.39
CA TRP A 82 -17.87 -18.75 20.28
C TRP A 82 -19.02 -18.43 19.32
N THR A 83 -20.27 -18.53 19.77
CA THR A 83 -21.45 -18.13 18.98
C THR A 83 -22.34 -17.14 19.72
N SER A 84 -23.20 -16.46 18.97
CA SER A 84 -24.27 -15.60 19.49
C SER A 84 -25.49 -15.65 18.58
N VAL A 85 -26.59 -15.04 19.00
CA VAL A 85 -27.80 -14.90 18.19
C VAL A 85 -27.91 -13.46 17.69
N ASN A 86 -28.09 -13.26 16.38
CA ASN A 86 -28.27 -11.93 15.79
C ASN A 86 -29.73 -11.45 15.91
N ASP A 87 -30.00 -10.23 15.45
CA ASP A 87 -31.34 -9.64 15.46
C ASP A 87 -32.36 -10.46 14.64
N ALA A 88 -31.90 -11.18 13.62
CA ALA A 88 -32.69 -12.07 12.78
C ALA A 88 -32.95 -13.46 13.39
N GLN A 89 -32.54 -13.69 14.65
CA GLN A 89 -32.64 -14.99 15.35
C GLN A 89 -31.79 -16.12 14.73
N GLU A 90 -30.74 -15.76 13.99
CA GLU A 90 -29.78 -16.69 13.39
C GLU A 90 -28.56 -16.84 14.31
N ILE A 91 -27.95 -18.04 14.30
CA ILE A 91 -26.71 -18.29 15.05
C ILE A 91 -25.53 -17.81 14.22
N VAL A 92 -24.73 -16.92 14.81
CA VAL A 92 -23.55 -16.31 14.18
C VAL A 92 -22.31 -16.54 15.04
N LEU A 93 -21.14 -16.50 14.44
CA LEU A 93 -19.86 -16.56 15.15
C LEU A 93 -19.66 -15.30 16.00
N CYS A 94 -19.23 -15.48 17.25
CA CYS A 94 -18.92 -14.43 18.21
C CYS A 94 -17.46 -14.55 18.68
N THR A 95 -16.69 -13.48 18.51
CA THR A 95 -15.26 -13.44 18.86
C THR A 95 -14.92 -12.37 19.90
N LYS A 96 -15.92 -11.91 20.67
CA LYS A 96 -15.75 -10.86 21.69
C LYS A 96 -14.67 -11.17 22.73
N ASN A 97 -14.51 -12.46 23.06
CA ASN A 97 -13.58 -12.95 24.09
C ASN A 97 -12.25 -13.43 23.50
N LEU A 98 -12.07 -13.39 22.17
CA LEU A 98 -10.94 -14.00 21.49
C LEU A 98 -9.61 -13.43 21.98
N ALA A 99 -9.51 -12.10 22.06
CA ALA A 99 -8.27 -11.44 22.49
C ALA A 99 -7.88 -11.73 23.93
N VAL A 100 -8.86 -11.83 24.83
CA VAL A 100 -8.60 -12.16 26.24
C VAL A 100 -8.17 -13.62 26.35
N ALA A 101 -8.94 -14.53 25.75
CA ALA A 101 -8.68 -15.97 25.83
C ALA A 101 -7.30 -16.34 25.26
N THR A 102 -6.98 -15.88 24.05
CA THR A 102 -5.70 -16.25 23.40
C THR A 102 -4.50 -15.63 24.09
N LYS A 103 -4.60 -14.38 24.57
CA LYS A 103 -3.51 -13.71 25.29
C LYS A 103 -3.25 -14.39 26.62
N SER A 104 -4.29 -14.61 27.43
CA SER A 104 -4.17 -15.28 28.73
C SER A 104 -3.57 -16.68 28.58
N HIS A 105 -4.04 -17.45 27.61
CA HIS A 105 -3.51 -18.78 27.32
C HIS A 105 -2.04 -18.71 26.87
N TRP A 106 -1.73 -17.88 25.87
CA TRP A 106 -0.39 -17.76 25.31
C TRP A 106 0.64 -17.29 26.32
N ASP A 107 0.29 -16.30 27.15
CA ASP A 107 1.20 -15.73 28.13
C ASP A 107 1.59 -16.75 29.21
N ALA A 108 0.66 -17.64 29.60
CA ALA A 108 0.86 -18.69 30.61
C ALA A 108 1.75 -19.85 30.13
N ARG A 109 1.96 -20.02 28.82
CA ARG A 109 2.71 -21.15 28.26
C ARG A 109 4.19 -21.14 28.65
N GLN A 110 4.74 -22.33 28.86
CA GLN A 110 6.17 -22.53 29.16
C GLN A 110 6.98 -22.99 27.94
N ASP A 111 6.33 -23.58 26.93
CA ASP A 111 6.89 -24.19 25.73
C ASP A 111 6.92 -23.23 24.52
N LYS A 112 7.16 -21.93 24.75
CA LYS A 112 7.14 -20.86 23.73
C LYS A 112 8.16 -21.02 22.60
N GLU A 113 9.02 -22.02 22.64
CA GLU A 113 9.96 -22.35 21.56
C GLU A 113 9.46 -23.44 20.60
N GLU A 114 8.71 -24.43 21.09
CA GLU A 114 8.27 -25.59 20.30
C GLU A 114 6.85 -25.41 19.77
N ARG A 115 5.96 -24.90 20.62
CA ARG A 115 4.54 -24.71 20.27
C ARG A 115 4.31 -23.82 19.05
N PRO A 116 5.02 -22.68 18.85
CA PRO A 116 4.81 -21.86 17.67
C PRO A 116 5.00 -22.63 16.36
N ARG A 117 5.96 -23.56 16.26
CA ARG A 117 6.20 -24.31 15.01
C ARG A 117 5.01 -25.19 14.64
N HIS A 118 4.43 -25.86 15.63
CA HIS A 118 3.25 -26.69 15.43
C HIS A 118 2.03 -25.85 15.05
N LEU A 119 1.80 -24.73 15.74
CA LEU A 119 0.70 -23.82 15.43
C LEU A 119 0.85 -23.22 14.02
N LEU A 120 2.06 -22.84 13.62
CA LEU A 120 2.35 -22.40 12.26
C LEU A 120 2.01 -23.47 11.22
N ALA A 121 2.38 -24.74 11.46
CA ALA A 121 1.99 -25.83 10.57
C ALA A 121 0.46 -25.99 10.45
N CYS A 122 -0.27 -25.75 11.54
CA CYS A 122 -1.73 -25.74 11.54
C CYS A 122 -2.30 -24.56 10.73
N PHE A 123 -1.73 -23.36 10.89
CA PHE A 123 -2.13 -22.17 10.14
C PHE A 123 -1.81 -22.28 8.65
N ASP A 124 -0.63 -22.79 8.30
CA ASP A 124 -0.23 -23.05 6.91
C ASP A 124 -1.17 -24.06 6.26
N ARG A 125 -1.59 -25.08 7.00
CA ARG A 125 -2.58 -26.04 6.51
C ARG A 125 -3.94 -25.38 6.31
N ALA A 126 -4.41 -24.57 7.25
CA ALA A 126 -5.66 -23.84 7.09
C ALA A 126 -5.61 -22.89 5.89
N PHE A 127 -4.50 -22.19 5.70
CA PHE A 127 -4.24 -21.34 4.54
C PHE A 127 -4.33 -22.11 3.22
N GLN A 128 -3.66 -23.27 3.13
CA GLN A 128 -3.70 -24.13 1.94
C GLN A 128 -5.12 -24.59 1.62
N VAL A 129 -5.85 -25.12 2.62
CA VAL A 129 -7.20 -25.64 2.43
C VAL A 129 -8.18 -24.54 2.03
N VAL A 130 -8.12 -23.38 2.68
CA VAL A 130 -8.94 -22.22 2.29
C VAL A 130 -8.62 -21.76 0.88
N SER A 131 -7.33 -21.75 0.51
CA SER A 131 -6.91 -21.36 -0.84
C SER A 131 -7.45 -22.29 -1.91
N LEU A 132 -7.40 -23.61 -1.67
CA LEU A 132 -8.01 -24.61 -2.54
C LEU A 132 -9.54 -24.50 -2.57
N ALA A 133 -10.19 -24.25 -1.43
CA ALA A 133 -11.65 -24.10 -1.35
C ALA A 133 -12.17 -22.82 -2.03
N CYS A 134 -11.29 -21.89 -2.37
CA CYS A 134 -11.60 -20.72 -3.19
C CYS A 134 -11.60 -21.03 -4.69
N GLU A 135 -11.06 -22.17 -5.13
CA GLU A 135 -11.07 -22.57 -6.53
C GLU A 135 -12.46 -23.09 -6.96
N PRO A 136 -12.90 -22.87 -8.20
CA PRO A 136 -14.20 -23.34 -8.67
C PRO A 136 -14.34 -24.88 -8.66
N PRO A 137 -15.46 -25.46 -8.16
CA PRO A 137 -16.58 -24.78 -7.51
C PRO A 137 -16.22 -24.28 -6.10
N ALA A 138 -16.30 -22.97 -5.88
CA ALA A 138 -15.88 -22.35 -4.64
C ALA A 138 -16.85 -22.68 -3.49
N ALA A 139 -16.30 -22.92 -2.30
CA ALA A 139 -17.08 -23.05 -1.07
C ALA A 139 -17.66 -21.68 -0.62
N ASP A 140 -18.45 -21.69 0.45
CA ASP A 140 -19.02 -20.46 1.00
C ASP A 140 -17.94 -19.46 1.42
N THR A 141 -17.88 -18.33 0.71
CA THR A 141 -16.84 -17.30 0.91
C THR A 141 -16.91 -16.65 2.29
N GLN A 142 -18.09 -16.53 2.92
CA GLN A 142 -18.20 -15.95 4.26
C GLN A 142 -17.58 -16.87 5.31
N VAL A 143 -17.78 -18.20 5.19
CA VAL A 143 -17.16 -19.19 6.08
C VAL A 143 -15.66 -19.18 5.94
N LEU A 144 -15.15 -19.24 4.71
CA LEU A 144 -13.71 -19.18 4.44
C LEU A 144 -13.07 -17.88 4.96
N MET A 145 -13.76 -16.76 4.79
CA MET A 145 -13.34 -15.46 5.32
C MET A 145 -13.29 -15.45 6.85
N GLY A 146 -14.25 -16.08 7.52
CA GLY A 146 -14.23 -16.25 8.98
C GLY A 146 -12.98 -17.01 9.46
N VAL A 147 -12.60 -18.07 8.76
CA VAL A 147 -11.36 -18.83 9.01
C VAL A 147 -10.13 -17.96 8.77
N ALA A 148 -10.08 -17.23 7.66
CA ALA A 148 -8.95 -16.36 7.31
C ALA A 148 -8.69 -15.27 8.37
N ILE A 149 -9.76 -14.63 8.87
CA ILE A 149 -9.66 -13.64 9.97
C ILE A 149 -9.11 -14.29 11.24
N LEU A 150 -9.59 -15.49 11.58
CA LEU A 150 -9.10 -16.21 12.76
C LEU A 150 -7.61 -16.55 12.62
N VAL A 151 -7.18 -17.05 11.47
CA VAL A 151 -5.76 -17.36 11.19
C VAL A 151 -4.90 -16.10 11.31
N ASN A 152 -5.32 -14.96 10.74
CA ASN A 152 -4.63 -13.68 10.90
C ASN A 152 -4.48 -13.29 12.38
N PHE A 153 -5.55 -13.46 13.17
CA PHE A 153 -5.54 -13.13 14.59
C PHE A 153 -4.62 -14.05 15.43
N LEU A 154 -4.75 -15.37 15.27
CA LEU A 154 -3.98 -16.35 16.02
C LEU A 154 -2.49 -16.32 15.65
N SER A 155 -2.19 -16.23 14.35
CA SER A 155 -0.81 -16.08 13.87
C SER A 155 -0.17 -14.79 14.34
N GLY A 156 -0.95 -13.70 14.40
CA GLY A 156 -0.57 -12.48 15.09
C GLY A 156 -0.13 -12.81 16.51
N THR A 157 -1.00 -13.38 17.32
CA THR A 157 -0.79 -13.65 18.76
C THR A 157 0.57 -14.29 19.07
N ILE A 158 1.03 -15.27 18.28
CA ILE A 158 2.29 -16.00 18.55
C ILE A 158 3.56 -15.32 18.04
N ARG A 159 3.46 -14.29 17.18
CA ARG A 159 4.63 -13.58 16.66
C ARG A 159 5.33 -12.80 17.78
N PRO A 160 6.65 -12.87 17.92
CA PRO A 160 7.35 -12.12 18.95
C PRO A 160 7.28 -10.60 18.69
N LEU A 161 7.15 -9.82 19.76
CA LEU A 161 7.00 -8.35 19.72
C LEU A 161 8.29 -7.63 19.30
N SER A 162 9.46 -8.25 19.45
CA SER A 162 10.75 -7.68 19.07
C SER A 162 11.82 -8.75 18.78
N GLY A 163 12.57 -8.55 17.69
CA GLY A 163 13.80 -9.30 17.38
C GLY A 163 13.62 -10.50 16.45
N SER A 164 14.53 -10.62 15.47
CA SER A 164 14.70 -11.84 14.69
C SER A 164 15.03 -13.01 15.62
N SER A 165 14.12 -13.96 15.75
CA SER A 165 14.48 -15.28 16.27
C SER A 165 15.23 -16.03 15.17
N GLU A 166 16.46 -16.46 15.42
CA GLU A 166 17.21 -17.35 14.50
C GLU A 166 16.46 -18.66 14.20
N LYS A 167 15.45 -18.99 15.02
CA LYS A 167 14.68 -20.24 14.96
C LYS A 167 13.30 -20.11 14.29
N ILE A 168 12.80 -18.90 14.01
CA ILE A 168 11.56 -18.66 13.25
C ILE A 168 11.96 -18.12 11.87
N PRO A 169 11.72 -18.88 10.78
CA PRO A 169 12.18 -18.48 9.45
C PRO A 169 11.61 -17.13 9.02
N SER A 170 12.39 -16.37 8.24
CA SER A 170 12.02 -15.00 7.90
C SER A 170 10.73 -14.87 7.08
N GLY A 171 10.32 -15.94 6.40
CA GLY A 171 9.05 -16.02 5.67
C GLY A 171 7.79 -15.98 6.55
N TYR A 172 7.91 -16.20 7.87
CA TYR A 172 6.78 -16.18 8.80
C TYR A 172 6.55 -14.82 9.48
N TRP A 173 7.41 -13.83 9.22
CA TRP A 173 7.19 -12.45 9.65
C TRP A 173 6.10 -11.75 8.81
N SER A 174 5.90 -12.18 7.56
CA SER A 174 4.81 -11.73 6.69
C SER A 174 3.49 -12.41 7.08
N GLY A 175 2.38 -11.66 7.06
CA GLY A 175 1.02 -12.21 7.17
C GLY A 175 0.68 -13.19 6.04
N TYR A 176 -0.49 -13.82 6.11
CA TYR A 176 -1.00 -14.67 5.03
C TYR A 176 -1.61 -13.81 3.91
N SER A 177 -1.22 -14.08 2.67
CA SER A 177 -1.79 -13.44 1.48
C SER A 177 -2.92 -14.29 0.92
N TRP A 178 -4.15 -13.89 1.24
CA TRP A 178 -5.36 -14.65 0.93
C TRP A 178 -5.82 -14.47 -0.53
N PRO A 179 -6.45 -15.49 -1.16
CA PRO A 179 -7.01 -15.35 -2.51
C PRO A 179 -7.95 -14.15 -2.65
N GLY A 180 -7.80 -13.38 -3.73
CA GLY A 180 -8.61 -12.17 -3.96
C GLY A 180 -10.13 -12.40 -4.01
N VAL A 181 -10.57 -13.61 -4.35
CA VAL A 181 -12.01 -13.96 -4.34
C VAL A 181 -12.64 -13.88 -2.95
N LEU A 182 -11.85 -14.05 -1.88
CA LEU A 182 -12.34 -13.95 -0.49
C LEU A 182 -12.87 -12.55 -0.15
N ILE A 183 -12.27 -11.52 -0.74
CA ILE A 183 -12.60 -10.13 -0.45
C ILE A 183 -13.60 -9.54 -1.46
N ASP A 184 -13.93 -10.25 -2.54
CA ASP A 184 -14.87 -9.78 -3.57
C ASP A 184 -16.26 -9.40 -3.00
N PRO A 185 -16.87 -10.17 -2.07
CA PRO A 185 -18.10 -9.75 -1.42
C PRO A 185 -17.96 -8.44 -0.65
N ILE A 186 -16.82 -8.23 0.02
CA ILE A 186 -16.53 -6.98 0.75
C ILE A 186 -16.36 -5.83 -0.25
N LYS A 187 -15.59 -6.02 -1.32
CA LYS A 187 -15.42 -5.02 -2.38
C LYS A 187 -16.76 -4.61 -2.98
N LYS A 188 -17.64 -5.57 -3.29
CA LYS A 188 -18.99 -5.29 -3.80
C LYS A 188 -19.82 -4.46 -2.82
N ARG A 189 -19.73 -4.80 -1.53
CA ARG A 189 -20.41 -4.08 -0.45
C ARG A 189 -19.88 -2.65 -0.29
N LEU A 190 -18.57 -2.44 -0.27
CA LEU A 190 -17.99 -1.10 -0.21
C LEU A 190 -18.41 -0.25 -1.43
N ARG A 191 -18.39 -0.83 -2.64
CA ARG A 191 -18.88 -0.16 -3.86
C ARG A 191 -20.34 0.27 -3.74
N SER A 192 -21.21 -0.57 -3.17
CA SER A 192 -22.62 -0.21 -2.98
C SER A 192 -22.82 0.93 -1.98
N HIS A 193 -21.85 1.19 -1.10
CA HIS A 193 -21.83 2.33 -0.17
C HIS A 193 -21.08 3.55 -0.72
N GLY A 194 -20.74 3.57 -2.02
CA GLY A 194 -20.14 4.71 -2.69
C GLY A 194 -18.61 4.77 -2.64
N TRP A 195 -17.93 3.71 -2.22
CA TRP A 195 -16.46 3.67 -2.27
C TRP A 195 -15.93 3.57 -3.70
N CYS A 196 -14.83 4.29 -3.98
CA CYS A 196 -14.16 4.26 -5.26
C CYS A 196 -13.27 3.00 -5.40
N PRO A 197 -13.42 2.18 -6.47
CA PRO A 197 -12.57 1.02 -6.72
C PRO A 197 -11.07 1.29 -6.68
N SER A 198 -10.61 2.41 -7.24
CA SER A 198 -9.19 2.76 -7.25
C SER A 198 -8.68 3.30 -5.91
N GLU A 199 -9.54 3.87 -5.07
CA GLU A 199 -9.13 4.31 -3.72
C GLU A 199 -9.09 3.12 -2.75
N MET A 200 -9.85 2.06 -3.02
CA MET A 200 -9.86 0.84 -2.19
C MET A 200 -8.66 -0.08 -2.43
N ILE A 201 -7.85 0.13 -3.48
CA ILE A 201 -6.87 -0.86 -3.90
C ILE A 201 -5.84 -1.17 -2.80
N SER A 202 -5.35 -0.16 -2.08
CA SER A 202 -4.42 -0.33 -0.95
C SER A 202 -5.03 -1.12 0.21
N ILE A 203 -6.23 -0.74 0.65
CA ILE A 203 -6.89 -1.40 1.79
C ILE A 203 -7.34 -2.83 1.41
N SER A 204 -7.58 -3.09 0.13
CA SER A 204 -8.01 -4.40 -0.36
C SER A 204 -6.91 -5.45 -0.37
N GLU A 205 -5.65 -5.07 -0.20
CA GLU A 205 -4.56 -6.05 -0.07
C GLU A 205 -4.54 -6.77 1.27
N ASN A 206 -5.22 -6.20 2.27
CA ASN A 206 -5.20 -6.70 3.63
C ASN A 206 -6.64 -6.95 4.11
N LEU A 207 -6.95 -8.22 4.41
CA LEU A 207 -8.29 -8.63 4.83
C LEU A 207 -8.79 -7.85 6.05
N ASP A 208 -7.94 -7.67 7.07
CA ASP A 208 -8.30 -6.97 8.30
C ASP A 208 -8.61 -5.48 8.04
N MET A 209 -7.86 -4.85 7.13
CA MET A 209 -8.03 -3.44 6.73
C MET A 209 -9.34 -3.24 5.97
N ILE A 210 -9.59 -4.03 4.93
CA ILE A 210 -10.81 -3.90 4.12
C ILE A 210 -12.07 -4.22 4.94
N LEU A 211 -12.00 -5.18 5.87
CA LEU A 211 -13.08 -5.49 6.80
C LEU A 211 -13.37 -4.34 7.76
N ALA A 212 -12.32 -3.75 8.36
CA ALA A 212 -12.47 -2.61 9.26
C ALA A 212 -13.09 -1.38 8.54
N SER A 213 -12.83 -1.25 7.24
CA SER A 213 -13.37 -0.16 6.40
C SER A 213 -14.85 -0.32 6.03
N VAL A 214 -15.47 -1.49 6.16
CA VAL A 214 -16.88 -1.72 5.78
C VAL A 214 -17.86 -0.80 6.52
N GLN A 215 -17.52 -0.43 7.75
CA GLN A 215 -18.36 0.41 8.60
C GLN A 215 -17.99 1.89 8.51
N LEU A 216 -16.92 2.26 7.80
CA LEU A 216 -16.52 3.65 7.59
C LEU A 216 -17.39 4.31 6.52
N GLU A 217 -17.62 5.61 6.67
CA GLU A 217 -18.12 6.43 5.57
C GLU A 217 -17.10 6.41 4.41
N PRO A 218 -17.53 6.44 3.14
CA PRO A 218 -16.59 6.56 2.03
C PRO A 218 -15.81 7.88 2.12
N PRO A 219 -14.53 7.92 1.67
CA PRO A 219 -13.74 9.15 1.70
C PRO A 219 -14.40 10.32 0.97
N ASN A 220 -15.15 10.05 -0.11
CA ASN A 220 -15.80 11.06 -0.94
C ASN A 220 -17.29 10.77 -1.21
N PRO A 221 -18.17 10.92 -0.21
CA PRO A 221 -19.59 10.60 -0.37
C PRO A 221 -20.32 11.52 -1.37
N ARG A 222 -19.69 12.64 -1.75
CA ARG A 222 -20.25 13.62 -2.69
C ARG A 222 -20.18 13.19 -4.16
N TYR A 223 -19.33 12.22 -4.50
CA TYR A 223 -19.10 11.82 -5.89
C TYR A 223 -19.67 10.43 -6.16
N GLN A 224 -20.13 10.23 -7.40
CA GLN A 224 -20.58 8.93 -7.86
C GLN A 224 -19.39 8.16 -8.43
N HIS A 225 -19.09 7.01 -7.84
CA HIS A 225 -17.96 6.16 -8.24
C HIS A 225 -18.38 4.89 -9.00
N ALA A 226 -19.63 4.80 -9.43
CA ALA A 226 -20.18 3.62 -10.11
C ALA A 226 -19.44 3.25 -11.40
N GLU A 227 -18.86 4.23 -12.10
CA GLU A 227 -18.17 4.04 -13.37
C GLU A 227 -16.63 4.02 -13.27
N CYS A 228 -16.09 4.04 -12.04
CA CYS A 228 -14.64 3.99 -11.81
C CYS A 228 -14.10 2.55 -11.95
N GLY A 229 -12.85 2.42 -12.41
CA GLY A 229 -12.11 1.15 -12.48
C GLY A 229 -11.11 1.02 -11.33
N GLU A 230 -10.48 -0.14 -11.18
CA GLU A 230 -9.49 -0.39 -10.12
C GLU A 230 -8.19 0.42 -10.31
N LYS A 231 -7.81 0.75 -11.54
CA LYS A 231 -6.62 1.55 -11.83
C LYS A 231 -6.93 3.02 -12.18
N ASN A 232 -8.21 3.41 -12.22
CA ASN A 232 -8.62 4.71 -12.73
C ASN A 232 -9.89 5.23 -12.05
N CYS A 233 -9.76 6.35 -11.34
CA CYS A 233 -10.88 7.13 -10.82
C CYS A 233 -11.30 8.19 -11.85
N ARG A 234 -12.55 8.17 -12.32
CA ARG A 234 -13.07 9.18 -13.26
C ARG A 234 -13.04 10.61 -12.69
N MET A 235 -13.11 10.76 -11.37
CA MET A 235 -12.97 12.09 -10.75
C MET A 235 -11.56 12.67 -10.96
N LEU A 236 -10.52 11.83 -10.96
CA LEU A 236 -9.17 12.30 -11.31
C LEU A 236 -9.11 12.76 -12.77
N GLU A 237 -9.89 12.15 -13.68
CA GLU A 237 -9.98 12.59 -15.07
C GLU A 237 -10.65 13.98 -15.19
N VAL A 238 -11.71 14.25 -14.43
CA VAL A 238 -12.34 15.59 -14.39
C VAL A 238 -11.33 16.66 -13.95
N TYR A 239 -10.52 16.35 -12.95
CA TYR A 239 -9.46 17.25 -12.46
C TYR A 239 -8.14 17.15 -13.24
N SER A 240 -8.07 16.32 -14.30
CA SER A 240 -6.86 16.18 -15.11
C SER A 240 -6.67 17.32 -16.11
N ASN A 241 -7.76 17.95 -16.55
CA ASN A 241 -7.71 19.07 -17.48
C ASN A 241 -7.52 20.39 -16.71
N MET A 242 -6.27 20.83 -16.62
CA MET A 242 -5.91 22.07 -15.94
C MET A 242 -6.61 23.32 -16.52
N LYS A 243 -7.06 23.29 -17.79
CA LYS A 243 -7.80 24.41 -18.39
C LYS A 243 -9.25 24.53 -17.93
N THR A 244 -9.87 23.41 -17.56
CA THR A 244 -11.26 23.37 -17.07
C THR A 244 -11.34 23.13 -15.57
N TYR A 245 -10.20 23.25 -14.87
CA TYR A 245 -10.13 23.06 -13.43
C TYR A 245 -11.02 24.10 -12.71
N PRO A 246 -11.92 23.69 -11.80
CA PRO A 246 -12.83 24.61 -11.12
C PRO A 246 -12.10 25.63 -10.25
N GLU A 247 -12.56 26.88 -10.24
CA GLU A 247 -12.00 27.90 -9.35
C GLU A 247 -12.33 27.62 -7.87
N PRO A 248 -11.42 27.96 -6.93
CA PRO A 248 -11.70 27.89 -5.50
C PRO A 248 -12.92 28.70 -5.05
N GLY A 249 -13.92 28.02 -4.48
CA GLY A 249 -15.13 28.66 -3.93
C GLY A 249 -14.90 29.43 -2.64
N HIS A 250 -15.99 29.78 -1.94
CA HIS A 250 -15.92 30.38 -0.59
C HIS A 250 -15.83 29.30 0.50
N VAL A 251 -15.58 29.71 1.75
CA VAL A 251 -15.61 28.80 2.91
C VAL A 251 -17.05 28.45 3.30
N ALA A 252 -17.96 29.41 3.19
CA ALA A 252 -19.37 29.28 3.54
C ALA A 252 -20.24 29.78 2.38
N ASP A 253 -21.41 29.18 2.23
CA ASP A 253 -22.43 29.62 1.26
C ASP A 253 -22.90 31.04 1.61
N GLY A 254 -23.10 31.87 0.57
CA GLY A 254 -23.50 33.28 0.74
C GLY A 254 -22.36 34.26 1.08
N CYS A 255 -21.11 33.81 1.18
CA CYS A 255 -19.97 34.72 1.30
C CYS A 255 -19.60 35.33 -0.06
N GLU A 256 -19.39 36.65 -0.11
CA GLU A 256 -19.05 37.39 -1.34
C GLU A 256 -17.68 38.10 -1.25
N CYS A 257 -16.75 37.56 -0.45
CA CYS A 257 -15.43 38.17 -0.28
C CYS A 257 -14.63 38.30 -1.60
N PRO A 258 -13.76 39.33 -1.72
CA PRO A 258 -12.93 39.50 -2.90
C PRO A 258 -11.89 38.37 -3.02
N TRP A 259 -11.26 38.32 -4.20
CA TRP A 259 -10.04 37.55 -4.42
C TRP A 259 -8.83 38.31 -3.87
N PHE A 260 -7.88 37.58 -3.32
CA PHE A 260 -6.50 38.04 -3.18
C PHE A 260 -5.66 37.33 -4.23
N GLU A 261 -4.86 38.09 -4.97
CA GLU A 261 -3.94 37.59 -6.00
C GLU A 261 -2.52 37.99 -5.64
N LEU A 262 -1.59 37.03 -5.70
CA LEU A 262 -0.20 37.25 -5.38
C LEU A 262 0.47 38.12 -6.44
N ASP A 263 1.29 39.07 -6.01
CA ASP A 263 2.25 39.73 -6.89
C ASP A 263 3.37 38.74 -7.24
N VAL A 264 3.22 38.13 -8.42
CA VAL A 264 4.13 37.09 -8.91
C VAL A 264 5.56 37.59 -9.10
N ASN A 265 5.77 38.87 -9.43
CA ASN A 265 7.11 39.41 -9.57
C ASN A 265 7.84 39.42 -8.22
N LYS A 266 7.15 39.84 -7.16
CA LYS A 266 7.70 39.77 -5.80
C LYS A 266 7.99 38.33 -5.36
N ALA A 267 7.08 37.40 -5.69
CA ALA A 267 7.30 35.98 -5.40
C ALA A 267 8.54 35.44 -6.13
N HIS A 268 8.70 35.81 -7.40
CA HIS A 268 9.83 35.45 -8.23
C HIS A 268 11.15 36.02 -7.66
N ASP A 269 11.17 37.29 -7.26
CA ASP A 269 12.35 37.92 -6.66
C ASP A 269 12.77 37.23 -5.34
N ILE A 270 11.80 36.86 -4.49
CA ILE A 270 12.04 36.10 -3.25
C ILE A 270 12.67 34.75 -3.57
N LEU A 271 12.11 34.03 -4.55
CA LEU A 271 12.60 32.73 -4.99
C LEU A 271 14.01 32.81 -5.61
N LEU A 272 14.30 33.84 -6.42
CA LEU A 272 15.63 34.07 -6.99
C LEU A 272 16.69 34.30 -5.91
N GLY A 273 16.30 34.90 -4.79
CA GLY A 273 17.14 35.04 -3.60
C GLY A 273 17.34 33.75 -2.80
N GLY A 274 16.77 32.62 -3.24
CA GLY A 274 16.82 31.33 -2.53
C GLY A 274 15.91 31.26 -1.30
N ASN A 275 14.92 32.16 -1.20
CA ASN A 275 13.97 32.24 -0.09
C ASN A 275 12.56 31.83 -0.55
N LEU A 276 11.65 31.67 0.41
CA LEU A 276 10.29 31.19 0.15
C LEU A 276 9.26 32.28 0.47
N PRO A 277 8.26 32.53 -0.41
CA PRO A 277 7.21 33.48 -0.13
C PRO A 277 6.22 32.90 0.89
N ALA A 278 5.96 33.63 1.97
CA ALA A 278 4.98 33.30 2.99
C ALA A 278 3.89 34.38 3.08
N ILE A 279 2.67 33.96 3.36
CA ILE A 279 1.49 34.81 3.44
C ILE A 279 1.20 35.14 4.90
N LEU A 280 0.94 36.42 5.17
CA LEU A 280 0.46 36.89 6.45
C LEU A 280 -0.84 37.65 6.23
N VAL A 281 -1.92 37.17 6.85
CA VAL A 281 -3.23 37.83 6.83
C VAL A 281 -3.42 38.53 8.15
N ALA A 282 -3.52 39.86 8.14
CA ALA A 282 -3.67 40.68 9.33
C ALA A 282 -4.68 41.81 9.10
N ASN A 283 -5.15 42.43 10.17
CA ASN A 283 -5.84 43.72 10.09
C ASN A 283 -5.02 44.73 10.89
N ASP A 284 -4.48 45.77 10.24
CA ASP A 284 -3.65 46.81 10.87
C ASP A 284 -2.58 46.32 11.89
N GLY A 285 -2.02 45.13 11.65
CA GLY A 285 -0.97 44.54 12.51
C GLY A 285 -1.47 43.73 13.72
N GLU A 286 -2.77 43.65 13.96
CA GLU A 286 -3.38 42.84 15.04
C GLU A 286 -4.21 41.66 14.50
N MET A 287 -4.38 40.65 15.35
CA MET A 287 -5.25 39.51 15.08
C MET A 287 -6.71 39.98 15.14
N TRP A 288 -7.45 39.85 14.05
CA TRP A 288 -8.89 40.13 14.06
C TRP A 288 -9.61 39.12 14.98
N GLU A 289 -10.03 39.58 16.16
CA GLU A 289 -10.92 38.82 17.03
C GLU A 289 -12.32 38.79 16.40
N SER A 290 -12.64 37.69 15.73
CA SER A 290 -13.99 37.42 15.24
C SER A 290 -14.93 37.19 16.43
N LEU A 291 -15.45 38.27 17.02
CA LEU A 291 -16.68 38.20 17.80
C LEU A 291 -17.83 37.92 16.82
N ALA A 292 -18.32 36.68 16.83
CA ALA A 292 -19.58 36.25 16.22
C ALA A 292 -19.77 36.58 14.71
N GLY A 293 -19.24 35.72 13.84
CA GLY A 293 -19.93 35.33 12.59
C GLY A 293 -20.04 36.32 11.43
N LEU A 294 -19.60 37.58 11.59
CA LEU A 294 -19.60 38.58 10.51
C LEU A 294 -18.20 39.16 10.30
N SER A 295 -17.29 38.36 9.76
CA SER A 295 -16.02 38.87 9.24
C SER A 295 -16.34 39.75 8.03
N ASN A 296 -15.98 41.05 8.02
CA ASN A 296 -15.97 41.83 6.79
C ASN A 296 -14.66 41.54 6.04
N PRO A 297 -14.68 40.72 4.98
CA PRO A 297 -13.46 40.31 4.28
C PRO A 297 -12.79 41.48 3.55
N ALA A 298 -13.49 42.61 3.36
CA ALA A 298 -12.95 43.80 2.73
C ALA A 298 -11.94 44.57 3.61
N LYS A 299 -11.74 44.18 4.89
CA LYS A 299 -10.81 44.82 5.83
C LYS A 299 -9.54 44.03 6.12
N LEU A 300 -9.30 42.91 5.42
CA LEU A 300 -8.12 42.07 5.65
C LEU A 300 -6.97 42.52 4.75
N ASN A 301 -5.82 42.85 5.35
CA ASN A 301 -4.57 43.11 4.66
C ASN A 301 -3.78 41.80 4.54
N VAL A 302 -3.48 41.41 3.30
CA VAL A 302 -2.67 40.23 3.00
C VAL A 302 -1.28 40.70 2.56
N ALA A 303 -0.26 40.33 3.32
CA ALA A 303 1.14 40.67 3.03
C ALA A 303 1.92 39.43 2.60
N ILE A 304 2.83 39.64 1.64
CA ILE A 304 3.84 38.66 1.24
C ILE A 304 5.09 38.95 2.07
N LYS A 305 5.66 37.91 2.67
CA LYS A 305 6.90 37.94 3.44
C LYS A 305 7.89 36.96 2.83
N SER A 306 9.18 37.29 2.88
CA SER A 306 10.23 36.33 2.54
C SER A 306 10.53 35.43 3.75
N SER A 307 10.89 34.17 3.53
CA SER A 307 11.20 33.22 4.61
C SER A 307 12.35 33.67 5.51
N ASN A 308 13.30 34.45 5.00
CA ASN A 308 14.39 35.05 5.79
C ASN A 308 13.96 36.28 6.63
N GLU A 309 12.80 36.88 6.35
CA GLU A 309 12.24 38.00 7.12
C GLU A 309 11.37 37.54 8.29
N VAL A 310 11.03 36.24 8.33
CA VAL A 310 10.15 35.67 9.33
C VAL A 310 10.90 34.62 10.13
N ARG A 311 10.63 34.56 11.43
CA ARG A 311 11.29 33.56 12.30
C ARG A 311 10.86 32.13 11.98
N GLN A 312 9.60 31.96 11.60
CA GLN A 312 8.99 30.67 11.29
C GLN A 312 7.76 30.87 10.42
N TYR A 313 7.42 29.85 9.64
CA TYR A 313 6.15 29.74 8.93
C TYR A 313 5.57 28.34 9.07
N ILE A 314 4.30 28.21 8.73
CA ILE A 314 3.57 26.93 8.65
C ILE A 314 3.29 26.62 7.18
N ALA A 315 3.58 25.39 6.74
CA ALA A 315 3.19 24.97 5.39
C ALA A 315 1.85 24.22 5.43
N PHE A 316 0.98 24.48 4.48
CA PHE A 316 -0.22 23.69 4.25
C PHE A 316 0.03 22.64 3.17
N SER A 317 -0.27 21.41 3.51
CA SER A 317 -0.31 20.27 2.60
C SER A 317 -1.77 19.90 2.38
N HIS A 318 -2.25 19.89 1.14
CA HIS A 318 -3.69 19.83 0.88
C HIS A 318 -4.06 19.06 -0.38
N VAL A 319 -5.30 18.61 -0.44
CA VAL A 319 -5.85 18.02 -1.65
C VAL A 319 -6.49 19.10 -2.51
N TRP A 320 -5.91 19.40 -3.68
CA TRP A 320 -6.39 20.47 -4.57
C TRP A 320 -7.90 20.37 -4.86
N SER A 321 -8.39 19.15 -5.15
CA SER A 321 -9.77 18.87 -5.48
C SER A 321 -10.75 19.00 -4.29
N ASP A 322 -10.27 19.35 -3.09
CA ASP A 322 -11.10 19.88 -1.99
C ASP A 322 -11.39 21.39 -2.12
N GLY A 323 -11.08 21.96 -3.29
CA GLY A 323 -11.47 23.32 -3.66
C GLY A 323 -10.47 24.38 -3.20
N LEU A 324 -9.22 24.01 -2.94
CA LEU A 324 -8.14 24.95 -2.65
C LEU A 324 -7.12 25.07 -3.78
N GLY A 325 -7.12 24.18 -4.78
CA GLY A 325 -6.21 24.28 -5.93
C GLY A 325 -6.66 25.30 -6.98
N ASN A 326 -5.69 25.97 -7.61
CA ASN A 326 -5.94 26.93 -8.69
C ASN A 326 -4.79 26.91 -9.72
N PRO A 327 -4.92 26.21 -10.86
CA PRO A 327 -3.86 26.15 -11.86
C PRO A 327 -3.78 27.41 -12.74
N HIS A 328 -4.77 28.31 -12.67
CA HIS A 328 -4.90 29.43 -13.61
C HIS A 328 -4.18 30.70 -13.11
N SER A 329 -4.09 30.87 -11.80
CA SER A 329 -3.52 32.07 -11.17
C SER A 329 -3.23 31.84 -9.69
N ASN A 330 -2.27 32.60 -9.15
CA ASN A 330 -1.90 32.56 -7.74
C ASN A 330 -2.87 33.33 -6.83
N ARG A 331 -4.15 32.90 -6.80
CA ARG A 331 -5.22 33.58 -6.06
C ARG A 331 -6.13 32.65 -5.27
N LEU A 332 -6.61 33.14 -4.12
CA LEU A 332 -7.68 32.53 -3.31
C LEU A 332 -8.67 33.58 -2.80
N ARG A 333 -9.87 33.13 -2.44
CA ARG A 333 -10.86 33.94 -1.73
C ARG A 333 -10.33 34.37 -0.36
N VAL A 334 -10.51 35.63 0.01
CA VAL A 334 -10.01 36.17 1.29
C VAL A 334 -10.53 35.38 2.50
N CYS A 335 -11.77 34.87 2.46
CA CYS A 335 -12.30 34.02 3.53
C CYS A 335 -11.52 32.71 3.71
N LYS A 336 -10.95 32.15 2.64
CA LYS A 336 -10.08 30.97 2.72
C LYS A 336 -8.75 31.32 3.36
N LEU A 337 -8.18 32.48 3.03
CA LEU A 337 -6.93 32.95 3.64
C LEU A 337 -7.09 33.24 5.13
N ASP A 338 -8.19 33.88 5.54
CA ASP A 338 -8.53 34.07 6.95
C ASP A 338 -8.63 32.72 7.68
N ARG A 339 -9.29 31.72 7.09
CA ARG A 339 -9.37 30.38 7.65
C ARG A 339 -7.98 29.74 7.81
N LEU A 340 -7.13 29.81 6.78
CA LEU A 340 -5.76 29.29 6.83
C LEU A 340 -4.92 30.00 7.90
N GLN A 341 -5.01 31.33 8.00
CA GLN A 341 -4.34 32.11 9.04
C GLN A 341 -4.75 31.69 10.44
N LYS A 342 -6.05 31.44 10.67
CA LYS A 342 -6.59 30.95 11.96
C LYS A 342 -6.04 29.56 12.30
N LEU A 343 -5.93 28.67 11.32
CA LEU A 343 -5.35 27.34 11.51
C LEU A 343 -3.86 27.43 11.83
N ALA A 344 -3.09 28.18 11.04
CA ALA A 344 -1.65 28.36 11.24
C ALA A 344 -1.33 28.98 12.61
N SER A 345 -2.07 30.03 13.00
CA SER A 345 -1.88 30.68 14.31
C SER A 345 -2.39 29.80 15.47
N GLY A 346 -3.29 28.85 15.20
CA GLY A 346 -3.84 27.92 16.18
C GLY A 346 -2.92 26.76 16.57
N ILE A 347 -1.85 26.50 15.79
CA ILE A 347 -0.94 25.36 15.98
C ILE A 347 -0.26 25.37 17.36
N GLU A 348 0.00 26.55 17.91
CA GLU A 348 0.65 26.72 19.22
C GLU A 348 -0.19 26.13 20.36
N ARG A 349 -1.53 26.13 20.24
CA ARG A 349 -2.40 25.44 21.20
C ARG A 349 -2.21 23.93 21.13
N ALA A 350 -2.09 23.38 19.92
CA ALA A 350 -1.84 21.96 19.71
C ALA A 350 -0.45 21.53 20.23
N ARG A 351 0.57 22.38 20.03
CA ARG A 351 1.91 22.19 20.62
C ARG A 351 1.90 22.25 22.15
N ALA A 352 1.08 23.12 22.75
CA ALA A 352 0.95 23.21 24.20
C ALA A 352 0.32 21.93 24.80
N THR A 353 -0.71 21.36 24.15
CA THR A 353 -1.30 20.08 24.56
C THR A 353 -0.32 18.90 24.48
N ARG A 354 0.68 18.95 23.59
CA ARG A 354 1.75 17.93 23.49
C ARG A 354 2.68 17.92 24.70
N ARG A 355 2.92 19.07 25.34
CA ARG A 355 3.84 19.21 26.49
C ARG A 355 3.21 18.80 27.82
N ILE A 356 1.88 18.85 27.90
CA ILE A 356 1.13 18.42 29.07
C ILE A 356 0.82 16.94 28.86
N GLY A 357 1.74 16.06 29.26
CA GLY A 357 1.46 14.63 29.32
C GLY A 357 0.15 14.35 30.10
N SER A 358 -0.50 13.24 29.79
CA SER A 358 -1.86 12.79 30.12
C SER A 358 -2.28 12.78 31.62
N GLY A 359 -1.65 13.53 32.52
CA GLY A 359 -1.83 13.43 33.97
C GLY A 359 -2.01 14.73 34.74
N ALA A 360 -2.10 15.91 34.12
CA ALA A 360 -2.32 17.16 34.88
C ALA A 360 -3.36 18.08 34.22
N LEU A 361 -4.44 18.34 34.96
CA LEU A 361 -5.59 19.18 34.63
C LEU A 361 -5.28 20.69 34.78
N THR A 362 -4.06 21.11 34.42
CA THR A 362 -3.74 22.52 34.27
C THR A 362 -3.83 22.87 32.80
N ILE A 363 -5.01 23.32 32.38
CA ILE A 363 -5.17 24.14 31.18
C ILE A 363 -4.39 25.42 31.47
N SER A 364 -3.08 25.41 31.19
CA SER A 364 -2.31 26.63 31.15
C SER A 364 -2.99 27.52 30.12
N PHE A 365 -3.60 28.61 30.59
CA PHE A 365 -4.09 29.70 29.75
C PHE A 365 -2.93 30.16 28.87
N VAL A 366 -2.81 29.60 27.67
CA VAL A 366 -1.91 30.15 26.65
C VAL A 366 -2.55 31.50 26.29
N PRO A 367 -1.89 32.64 26.55
CA PRO A 367 -2.46 33.94 26.22
C PRO A 367 -2.87 33.97 24.75
N PHE A 368 -4.08 34.48 24.46
CA PHE A 368 -4.62 34.63 23.11
C PHE A 368 -3.74 35.50 22.20
N SER A 369 -2.81 36.25 22.78
CA SER A 369 -1.92 37.21 22.14
C SER A 369 -0.55 36.61 21.76
N LYS A 370 -0.53 35.60 20.88
CA LYS A 370 0.72 35.24 20.16
C LYS A 370 0.70 35.88 18.77
N PRO A 371 1.88 36.28 18.24
CA PRO A 371 1.98 36.93 16.93
C PRO A 371 1.43 36.02 15.83
N LEU A 372 0.73 36.63 14.88
CA LEU A 372 0.23 35.97 13.67
C LEU A 372 1.38 35.20 13.02
N THR A 373 1.17 33.91 12.76
CA THR A 373 2.19 33.05 12.15
C THR A 373 1.97 33.03 10.64
N PRO A 374 2.95 33.49 9.84
CA PRO A 374 2.88 33.39 8.38
C PRO A 374 2.70 31.95 7.94
N PHE A 375 2.04 31.75 6.80
CA PHE A 375 1.86 30.43 6.23
C PHE A 375 2.21 30.37 4.75
N TRP A 376 2.63 29.19 4.30
CA TRP A 376 2.87 28.86 2.91
C TRP A 376 1.80 27.90 2.42
N ILE A 377 1.31 28.11 1.20
CA ILE A 377 0.44 27.16 0.49
C ILE A 377 0.75 27.25 -0.99
N ASP A 378 0.93 26.10 -1.64
CA ASP A 378 1.39 25.97 -3.03
C ASP A 378 0.55 26.80 -4.01
N THR A 379 -0.77 26.82 -3.84
CA THR A 379 -1.72 27.47 -4.74
C THR A 379 -1.45 28.96 -4.89
N ILE A 380 -0.96 29.60 -3.83
CA ILE A 380 -0.60 31.02 -3.86
C ILE A 380 0.90 31.17 -4.06
N CYS A 381 1.70 30.44 -3.28
CA CYS A 381 3.12 30.73 -3.10
C CYS A 381 4.00 30.12 -4.22
N CYS A 382 3.49 29.17 -5.01
CA CYS A 382 4.20 28.58 -6.14
C CYS A 382 3.73 29.26 -7.46
N PRO A 383 4.56 30.08 -8.12
CA PRO A 383 4.13 30.85 -9.29
C PRO A 383 3.56 29.99 -10.42
N THR A 384 2.41 30.37 -10.98
CA THR A 384 1.83 29.71 -12.17
C THR A 384 2.47 30.19 -13.48
N HIS A 385 3.15 31.34 -13.43
CA HIS A 385 3.83 32.02 -14.53
C HIS A 385 4.85 33.02 -13.96
N PRO A 386 5.78 33.55 -14.78
CA PRO A 386 6.23 32.97 -16.05
C PRO A 386 6.91 31.60 -15.82
N PRO A 387 7.19 30.80 -16.88
CA PRO A 387 7.73 29.44 -16.75
C PRO A 387 9.00 29.34 -15.90
N GLU A 388 9.86 30.35 -15.92
CA GLU A 388 11.08 30.42 -15.13
C GLU A 388 10.75 30.47 -13.62
N ALA A 389 9.79 31.31 -13.22
CA ALA A 389 9.34 31.42 -11.84
C ALA A 389 8.61 30.16 -11.36
N GLN A 390 7.80 29.55 -12.24
CA GLN A 390 7.13 28.28 -11.95
C GLN A 390 8.15 27.16 -11.71
N THR A 391 9.15 27.06 -12.58
CA THR A 391 10.23 26.08 -12.47
C THR A 391 10.98 26.25 -11.15
N LEU A 392 11.27 27.49 -10.76
CA LEU A 392 11.94 27.78 -9.49
C LEU A 392 11.07 27.42 -8.28
N GLY A 393 9.77 27.69 -8.32
CA GLY A 393 8.82 27.26 -7.29
C GLY A 393 8.78 25.74 -7.11
N ILE A 394 8.78 24.98 -8.22
CA ILE A 394 8.81 23.50 -8.20
C ILE A 394 10.10 22.96 -7.57
N LYS A 395 11.25 23.55 -7.90
CA LYS A 395 12.55 23.17 -7.33
C LYS A 395 12.63 23.43 -5.81
N MET A 396 11.87 24.41 -5.33
CA MET A 396 11.85 24.81 -3.92
C MET A 396 10.85 24.02 -3.06
N LEU A 397 10.06 23.09 -3.63
CA LEU A 397 9.04 22.34 -2.88
C LEU A 397 9.65 21.51 -1.74
N GLN A 398 10.76 20.80 -1.98
CA GLN A 398 11.44 20.03 -0.94
C GLN A 398 11.86 20.94 0.24
N GLN A 399 12.52 22.06 -0.07
CA GLN A 399 12.96 23.03 0.92
C GLN A 399 11.77 23.62 1.70
N THR A 400 10.67 23.90 1.01
CA THR A 400 9.45 24.45 1.60
C THR A 400 8.92 23.63 2.76
N TYR A 401 8.80 22.32 2.62
CA TYR A 401 8.26 21.48 3.70
C TYR A 401 9.32 21.16 4.76
N LYS A 402 10.59 21.08 4.36
CA LYS A 402 11.73 20.83 5.27
C LYS A 402 12.03 22.00 6.22
N GLU A 403 11.88 23.23 5.75
CA GLU A 403 12.12 24.45 6.54
C GLU A 403 10.89 24.93 7.30
N ALA A 404 9.70 24.41 6.99
CA ALA A 404 8.49 24.75 7.71
C ALA A 404 8.60 24.32 9.19
N SER A 405 8.11 25.17 10.09
CA SER A 405 8.08 24.83 11.52
C SER A 405 7.09 23.70 11.82
N SER A 406 5.99 23.65 11.07
CA SER A 406 5.05 22.53 11.00
C SER A 406 4.38 22.49 9.63
N VAL A 407 3.88 21.31 9.29
CA VAL A 407 3.00 21.07 8.14
C VAL A 407 1.61 20.72 8.64
N ILE A 408 0.57 21.40 8.12
CA ILE A 408 -0.83 21.09 8.41
C ILE A 408 -1.45 20.41 7.18
N VAL A 409 -1.96 19.19 7.38
CA VAL A 409 -2.66 18.39 6.37
C VAL A 409 -4.14 18.76 6.33
N LEU A 410 -4.61 19.16 5.15
CA LEU A 410 -6.00 19.46 4.86
C LEU A 410 -6.55 18.43 3.86
N ASP A 411 -7.30 17.47 4.38
CA ASP A 411 -8.07 16.48 3.60
C ASP A 411 -9.53 16.54 4.05
N SER A 412 -10.48 16.64 3.11
CA SER A 412 -11.89 16.79 3.46
C SER A 412 -12.50 15.57 4.15
N TYR A 413 -11.93 14.37 3.99
CA TYR A 413 -12.35 13.17 4.72
C TYR A 413 -11.94 13.24 6.18
N LEU A 414 -10.67 13.59 6.45
CA LEU A 414 -10.17 13.74 7.83
C LEU A 414 -10.87 14.89 8.58
N GLN A 415 -11.12 16.01 7.89
CA GLN A 415 -11.78 17.18 8.48
C GLN A 415 -13.24 16.93 8.89
N ARG A 416 -13.90 15.88 8.39
CA ARG A 416 -15.24 15.47 8.85
C ARG A 416 -15.20 14.69 10.17
N GLY A 417 -14.07 14.04 10.47
CA GLY A 417 -13.90 13.26 11.70
C GLY A 417 -13.77 14.15 12.94
N VAL A 418 -14.03 13.54 14.10
CA VAL A 418 -13.84 14.15 15.43
C VAL A 418 -12.72 13.39 16.14
N PHE A 419 -11.58 14.01 16.38
CA PHE A 419 -10.42 13.32 16.93
C PHE A 419 -10.64 12.79 18.35
N ARG A 420 -11.21 13.61 19.23
CA ARG A 420 -11.33 13.29 20.67
C ARG A 420 -12.14 12.02 20.95
N GLU A 421 -13.09 11.71 20.08
CA GLU A 421 -14.02 10.58 20.23
C GLU A 421 -13.56 9.36 19.42
N THR A 422 -12.53 9.53 18.58
CA THR A 422 -12.06 8.50 17.65
C THR A 422 -10.84 7.75 18.22
N SER A 423 -10.87 6.42 18.09
CA SER A 423 -9.74 5.55 18.44
C SER A 423 -8.51 5.85 17.58
N LYS A 424 -7.30 5.55 18.07
CA LYS A 424 -6.05 5.82 17.32
C LYS A 424 -5.93 4.91 16.10
N GLN A 425 -6.45 3.69 16.22
CA GLN A 425 -6.62 2.70 15.16
C GLN A 425 -7.48 3.26 14.03
N GLU A 426 -8.66 3.80 14.35
CA GLU A 426 -9.56 4.38 13.35
C GLU A 426 -8.96 5.62 12.69
N ILE A 427 -8.27 6.48 13.45
CA ILE A 427 -7.58 7.66 12.89
C ILE A 427 -6.56 7.25 11.81
N LEU A 428 -5.74 6.23 12.09
CA LEU A 428 -4.75 5.73 11.14
C LEU A 428 -5.41 5.03 9.95
N LEU A 429 -6.47 4.25 10.17
CA LEU A 429 -7.24 3.65 9.07
C LEU A 429 -7.89 4.71 8.17
N ARG A 430 -8.46 5.78 8.74
CA ARG A 430 -8.99 6.92 7.98
C ARG A 430 -7.90 7.66 7.21
N LEU A 431 -6.70 7.78 7.79
CA LEU A 431 -5.56 8.35 7.11
C LEU A 431 -5.16 7.48 5.91
N GLU A 432 -5.02 6.17 6.07
CA GLU A 432 -4.73 5.22 4.98
C GLU A 432 -5.76 5.31 3.84
N CYS A 433 -7.04 5.55 4.15
CA CYS A 433 -8.10 5.72 3.14
C CYS A 433 -8.20 7.15 2.57
N SER A 434 -7.45 8.12 3.12
CA SER A 434 -7.58 9.53 2.73
C SER A 434 -6.94 9.77 1.35
N ARG A 435 -7.54 10.66 0.55
CA ARG A 435 -6.97 11.01 -0.77
C ARG A 435 -5.61 11.65 -0.63
N TRP A 436 -5.35 12.32 0.49
CA TRP A 436 -4.02 12.82 0.82
C TRP A 436 -2.97 11.71 0.81
N MET A 437 -3.26 10.52 1.34
CA MET A 437 -2.33 9.38 1.24
C MET A 437 -2.19 8.82 -0.18
N HIS A 438 -3.21 8.99 -1.02
CA HIS A 438 -3.26 8.45 -2.39
C HIS A 438 -2.82 9.43 -3.50
N ARG A 439 -2.33 10.62 -3.15
CA ARG A 439 -1.78 11.59 -4.12
C ARG A 439 -0.27 11.52 -4.17
N LEU A 440 0.30 11.64 -5.37
CA LEU A 440 1.75 11.65 -5.55
C LEU A 440 2.41 12.80 -4.77
N TRP A 441 2.00 14.03 -5.05
CA TRP A 441 2.65 15.23 -4.55
C TRP A 441 2.67 15.34 -3.03
N THR A 442 1.66 14.84 -2.34
CA THR A 442 1.53 14.87 -0.88
C THR A 442 2.55 13.99 -0.15
N LEU A 443 3.22 13.05 -0.86
CA LEU A 443 4.29 12.22 -0.32
C LEU A 443 5.41 13.09 0.26
N GLN A 444 5.99 13.97 -0.56
CA GLN A 444 7.07 14.85 -0.12
C GLN A 444 6.60 15.85 0.96
N GLU A 445 5.35 16.31 0.89
CA GLU A 445 4.79 17.28 1.84
C GLU A 445 4.71 16.71 3.26
N GLY A 446 4.37 15.42 3.38
CA GLY A 446 4.38 14.69 4.64
C GLY A 446 5.76 14.20 5.08
N SER A 447 6.55 13.66 4.16
CA SER A 447 7.83 13.02 4.47
C SER A 447 8.90 14.01 4.94
N PHE A 448 8.87 15.27 4.46
CA PHE A 448 9.83 16.31 4.88
C PHE A 448 9.38 17.10 6.13
N ALA A 449 8.18 16.84 6.66
CA ALA A 449 7.65 17.59 7.79
C ALA A 449 8.43 17.34 9.10
N ASN A 450 8.91 18.42 9.73
CA ASN A 450 9.47 18.37 11.08
C ASN A 450 8.41 18.02 12.13
N GLU A 451 7.23 18.64 11.99
CA GLU A 451 6.02 18.34 12.74
C GLU A 451 4.86 18.26 11.75
N LEU A 452 4.00 17.24 11.88
CA LEU A 452 2.89 17.02 10.97
C LEU A 452 1.58 16.98 11.76
N PHE A 453 0.67 17.88 11.39
CA PHE A 453 -0.64 18.00 12.02
C PHE A 453 -1.75 17.63 11.04
N LEU A 454 -2.60 16.69 11.43
CA LEU A 454 -3.81 16.32 10.70
C LEU A 454 -4.97 17.20 11.19
N GLN A 455 -5.63 17.94 10.29
CA GLN A 455 -6.77 18.78 10.66
C GLN A 455 -8.06 17.96 10.75
N PHE A 456 -8.65 17.88 11.94
CA PHE A 456 -9.99 17.34 12.21
C PHE A 456 -11.00 18.46 12.46
N SER A 457 -12.28 18.13 12.64
CA SER A 457 -13.33 19.11 12.96
C SER A 457 -13.12 19.82 14.30
N ASP A 458 -12.50 19.13 15.27
CA ASP A 458 -12.22 19.62 16.63
C ASP A 458 -10.80 20.17 16.81
N GLY A 459 -10.00 20.22 15.74
CA GLY A 459 -8.70 20.88 15.71
C GLY A 459 -7.58 20.07 15.03
N PRO A 460 -6.38 20.65 14.93
CA PRO A 460 -5.20 19.95 14.43
C PRO A 460 -4.64 18.96 15.46
N VAL A 461 -4.19 17.80 14.98
CA VAL A 461 -3.69 16.67 15.78
C VAL A 461 -2.30 16.26 15.31
N ASP A 462 -1.35 16.12 16.22
CA ASP A 462 0.01 15.66 15.91
C ASP A 462 -0.01 14.17 15.49
N TYR A 463 0.32 13.91 14.22
CA TYR A 463 0.40 12.54 13.69
C TYR A 463 1.40 11.67 14.47
N PHE A 464 2.56 12.22 14.84
CA PHE A 464 3.60 11.44 15.51
C PHE A 464 3.18 11.05 16.94
N ASP A 465 2.38 11.88 17.62
CA ASP A 465 1.76 11.51 18.90
C ASP A 465 0.70 10.42 18.74
N VAL A 466 -0.16 10.51 17.72
CA VAL A 466 -1.16 9.46 17.41
C VAL A 466 -0.47 8.12 17.14
N TYR A 467 0.53 8.14 16.27
CA TYR A 467 1.26 6.94 15.89
C TYR A 467 2.03 6.35 17.07
N LYS A 468 2.67 7.20 17.90
CA LYS A 468 3.35 6.74 19.13
C LYS A 468 2.36 6.06 20.09
N ARG A 469 1.22 6.69 20.40
CA ARG A 469 0.22 6.09 21.31
C ARG A 469 -0.36 4.80 20.76
N PHE A 470 -0.55 4.73 19.45
CA PHE A 470 -0.97 3.48 18.81
C PHE A 470 0.11 2.40 18.95
N ARG A 471 1.39 2.75 18.76
CA ARG A 471 2.51 1.83 19.01
C ARG A 471 2.57 1.39 20.47
N ASP A 472 2.35 2.28 21.43
CA ASP A 472 2.29 1.91 22.86
C ASP A 472 1.20 0.84 23.10
N VAL A 473 0.04 0.93 22.43
CA VAL A 473 -1.00 -0.11 22.48
C VAL A 473 -0.49 -1.43 21.89
N VAL A 474 0.20 -1.39 20.75
CA VAL A 474 0.83 -2.59 20.16
C VAL A 474 1.86 -3.22 21.11
N ASP A 475 2.72 -2.40 21.72
CA ASP A 475 3.78 -2.84 22.62
C ASP A 475 3.21 -3.43 23.93
N THR A 476 2.00 -3.04 24.34
CA THR A 476 1.27 -3.70 25.45
C THR A 476 0.71 -5.08 25.08
N GLY A 477 0.91 -5.53 23.84
CA GLY A 477 0.51 -6.84 23.34
C GLY A 477 -0.95 -6.90 22.89
N ASP A 478 -1.48 -5.83 22.28
CA ASP A 478 -2.77 -5.86 21.59
C ASP A 478 -2.60 -6.45 20.17
N THR A 479 -3.14 -7.65 19.96
CA THR A 479 -3.02 -8.38 18.69
C THR A 479 -3.71 -7.67 17.52
N VAL A 480 -4.86 -7.03 17.75
CA VAL A 480 -5.63 -6.35 16.70
C VAL A 480 -4.89 -5.11 16.23
N ALA A 481 -4.43 -4.31 17.19
CA ALA A 481 -3.59 -3.15 16.92
C ALA A 481 -2.32 -3.55 16.18
N ARG A 482 -1.67 -4.66 16.57
CA ARG A 482 -0.47 -5.15 15.90
C ARG A 482 -0.74 -5.54 14.44
N ASN A 483 -1.80 -6.30 14.18
CA ASN A 483 -2.17 -6.72 12.83
C ASN A 483 -2.48 -5.50 11.94
N LEU A 484 -3.17 -4.49 12.49
CA LEU A 484 -3.40 -3.23 11.77
C LEU A 484 -2.08 -2.48 11.52
N LEU A 485 -1.19 -2.39 12.52
CA LEU A 485 0.11 -1.72 12.37
C LEU A 485 0.95 -2.33 11.25
N THR A 486 1.00 -3.67 11.14
CA THR A 486 1.75 -4.35 10.06
C THR A 486 1.17 -4.11 8.67
N ASN A 487 -0.10 -3.70 8.59
CA ASN A 487 -0.84 -3.52 7.33
C ASN A 487 -0.98 -2.04 6.92
N PHE A 488 -0.53 -1.11 7.76
CA PHE A 488 -0.48 0.33 7.48
C PHE A 488 0.73 0.69 6.60
N THR A 489 0.73 0.15 5.38
CA THR A 489 1.85 0.24 4.42
C THR A 489 2.12 1.67 3.99
N LEU A 490 1.10 2.48 3.69
CA LEU A 490 1.35 3.83 3.18
C LEU A 490 1.90 4.73 4.29
N THR A 491 1.31 4.72 5.49
CA THR A 491 1.83 5.54 6.60
C THR A 491 3.23 5.10 7.02
N SER A 492 3.51 3.80 7.04
CA SER A 492 4.87 3.28 7.30
C SER A 492 5.88 3.74 6.26
N SER A 493 5.50 3.86 4.99
CA SER A 493 6.37 4.34 3.91
C SER A 493 6.54 5.87 3.86
N VAL A 494 5.53 6.65 4.27
CA VAL A 494 5.62 8.13 4.23
C VAL A 494 6.42 8.68 5.40
N PHE A 495 6.20 8.12 6.60
CA PHE A 495 6.65 8.74 7.84
C PHE A 495 7.87 8.07 8.46
N ASN A 496 8.43 7.05 7.81
CA ASN A 496 9.72 6.50 8.19
C ASN A 496 10.84 7.41 7.68
N ARG A 497 11.30 8.31 8.56
CA ARG A 497 12.35 9.32 8.30
C ARG A 497 13.65 8.74 7.75
N ASN A 498 13.93 7.45 7.95
CA ASN A 498 15.13 6.80 7.46
C ASN A 498 15.03 6.39 5.99
N LEU A 499 13.84 6.31 5.40
CA LEU A 499 13.66 5.85 4.02
C LEU A 499 14.36 6.76 3.00
N PHE A 500 14.27 8.07 3.21
CA PHE A 500 14.90 9.06 2.33
C PHE A 500 16.23 9.59 2.88
N ASN A 501 16.82 8.91 3.87
CA ASN A 501 18.20 9.18 4.28
C ASN A 501 19.14 8.77 3.13
N PRO A 502 20.05 9.65 2.66
CA PRO A 502 21.00 9.36 1.58
C PRO A 502 21.77 8.04 1.74
N GLU A 503 22.15 7.65 2.96
CA GLU A 503 22.88 6.40 3.20
C GLU A 503 22.01 5.15 2.99
N VAL A 504 20.72 5.23 3.32
CA VAL A 504 19.77 4.13 3.16
C VAL A 504 19.26 4.08 1.72
N SER A 505 18.85 5.22 1.17
CA SER A 505 18.38 5.34 -0.20
C SER A 505 19.46 4.92 -1.18
N SER A 506 20.73 5.23 -0.93
CA SER A 506 21.82 4.82 -1.82
C SER A 506 21.94 3.32 -2.04
N LYS A 507 21.41 2.49 -1.13
CA LYS A 507 21.48 1.02 -1.17
C LYS A 507 20.17 0.33 -1.52
N MET A 508 19.04 1.05 -1.54
CA MET A 508 17.70 0.47 -1.74
C MET A 508 16.74 1.43 -2.47
N ALA A 509 17.25 2.41 -3.21
CA ALA A 509 16.48 3.53 -3.77
C ALA A 509 15.20 3.07 -4.48
N SER A 510 15.32 2.18 -5.47
CA SER A 510 14.17 1.67 -6.23
C SER A 510 13.08 1.04 -5.34
N ASN A 511 13.47 0.32 -4.29
CA ASN A 511 12.54 -0.40 -3.40
C ASN A 511 11.83 0.56 -2.45
N VAL A 512 12.57 1.53 -1.93
CA VAL A 512 12.03 2.59 -1.07
C VAL A 512 11.00 3.41 -1.83
N ILE A 513 11.37 3.87 -3.03
CA ILE A 513 10.50 4.68 -3.90
C ILE A 513 9.24 3.89 -4.22
N TYR A 514 9.39 2.66 -4.71
CA TYR A 514 8.25 1.83 -5.05
C TYR A 514 7.28 1.66 -3.87
N ARG A 515 7.77 1.30 -2.68
CA ARG A 515 6.93 1.12 -1.48
C ARG A 515 6.25 2.41 -0.99
N ALA A 516 6.84 3.57 -1.27
CA ALA A 516 6.29 4.87 -0.90
C ALA A 516 5.29 5.41 -1.93
N MET A 517 5.43 4.99 -3.19
CA MET A 517 4.67 5.50 -4.33
C MET A 517 3.54 4.58 -4.79
N GLN A 518 3.63 3.27 -4.54
CA GLN A 518 2.55 2.34 -4.81
C GLN A 518 1.22 2.83 -4.20
N TYR A 519 0.12 2.66 -4.93
CA TYR A 519 -1.23 3.15 -4.60
C TYR A 519 -1.41 4.68 -4.65
N ARG A 520 -0.39 5.46 -5.04
CA ARG A 520 -0.55 6.89 -5.30
C ARG A 520 -0.93 7.15 -6.76
N SER A 521 -1.45 8.35 -7.00
CA SER A 521 -1.88 8.79 -8.31
C SER A 521 -1.46 10.23 -8.60
N THR A 522 -1.29 10.54 -9.89
CA THR A 522 -1.07 11.90 -10.39
C THR A 522 -1.93 12.15 -11.63
N THR A 523 -2.38 13.39 -11.81
CA THR A 523 -3.11 13.83 -13.00
C THR A 523 -2.18 14.15 -14.17
N VAL A 524 -0.92 14.48 -13.90
CA VAL A 524 0.10 14.81 -14.90
C VAL A 524 1.21 13.78 -14.80
N LYS A 525 1.34 12.92 -15.82
CA LYS A 525 2.26 11.76 -15.78
C LYS A 525 3.74 12.17 -15.61
N SER A 526 4.16 13.29 -16.22
CA SER A 526 5.54 13.78 -16.09
C SER A 526 5.90 14.22 -14.67
N ASP A 527 4.91 14.54 -13.83
CA ASP A 527 5.14 14.93 -12.43
C ASP A 527 5.73 13.81 -11.60
N GLU A 528 5.53 12.54 -12.00
CA GLU A 528 6.07 11.39 -11.30
C GLU A 528 7.60 11.46 -11.19
N ALA A 529 8.27 11.69 -12.32
CA ALA A 529 9.73 11.82 -12.34
C ALA A 529 10.20 13.04 -11.54
N ILE A 530 9.48 14.17 -11.62
CA ILE A 530 9.82 15.39 -10.87
C ILE A 530 9.72 15.14 -9.35
N CYS A 531 8.66 14.47 -8.92
CA CYS A 531 8.45 14.12 -7.52
C CYS A 531 9.55 13.17 -7.02
N ILE A 532 9.96 12.18 -7.80
CA ILE A 532 11.07 11.27 -7.44
C ILE A 532 12.37 12.04 -7.32
N ALA A 533 12.70 12.89 -8.30
CA ALA A 533 13.94 13.68 -8.29
C ALA A 533 14.03 14.59 -7.06
N ASN A 534 12.96 15.32 -6.74
CA ASN A 534 12.89 16.15 -5.54
C ASN A 534 12.99 15.31 -4.26
N THR A 535 12.27 14.18 -4.18
CA THR A 535 12.21 13.35 -2.98
C THR A 535 13.57 12.75 -2.63
N LEU A 536 14.34 12.34 -3.64
CA LEU A 536 15.68 11.76 -3.48
C LEU A 536 16.82 12.77 -3.61
N SER A 537 16.52 14.05 -3.80
CA SER A 537 17.52 15.09 -4.08
C SER A 537 18.43 14.75 -5.27
N LEU A 538 17.85 14.21 -6.35
CA LEU A 538 18.53 13.97 -7.63
C LEU A 538 18.61 15.27 -8.44
N ASP A 539 19.35 15.23 -9.55
CA ASP A 539 19.44 16.36 -10.49
C ASP A 539 18.11 16.59 -11.23
N ILE A 540 17.26 17.43 -10.63
CA ILE A 540 15.96 17.82 -11.18
C ILE A 540 16.08 18.54 -12.52
N GLU A 541 17.19 19.20 -12.83
CA GLU A 541 17.35 19.93 -14.10
C GLU A 541 17.34 18.96 -15.28
N GLN A 542 18.01 17.82 -15.15
CA GLN A 542 18.02 16.77 -16.18
C GLN A 542 16.61 16.21 -16.42
N VAL A 543 15.79 16.11 -15.37
CA VAL A 543 14.40 15.63 -15.47
C VAL A 543 13.52 16.67 -16.13
N LEU A 544 13.67 17.95 -15.77
CA LEU A 544 12.89 19.05 -16.35
C LEU A 544 13.20 19.27 -17.85
N GLN A 545 14.42 18.95 -18.29
CA GLN A 545 14.79 18.98 -19.72
C GLN A 545 13.98 18.00 -20.58
N ALA A 546 13.42 16.94 -20.00
CA ALA A 546 12.51 16.02 -20.69
C ALA A 546 11.13 16.65 -20.99
N GLY A 547 10.83 17.81 -20.39
CA GLY A 547 9.57 18.53 -20.60
C GLY A 547 8.36 17.69 -20.17
N LYS A 548 7.39 17.53 -21.07
CA LYS A 548 6.14 16.78 -20.82
C LYS A 548 6.22 15.31 -21.21
N ASP A 549 7.35 14.83 -21.72
CA ASP A 549 7.53 13.43 -22.07
C ASP A 549 7.81 12.61 -20.81
N SER A 550 6.78 11.92 -20.31
CA SER A 550 6.89 11.12 -19.09
C SER A 550 7.82 9.92 -19.25
N GLN A 551 7.94 9.34 -20.45
CA GLN A 551 8.84 8.20 -20.66
C GLN A 551 10.29 8.65 -20.64
N LEU A 552 10.60 9.76 -21.32
CA LEU A 552 11.94 10.33 -21.30
C LEU A 552 12.31 10.75 -19.88
N ALA A 553 11.42 11.45 -19.18
CA ALA A 553 11.65 11.88 -17.79
C ALA A 553 11.91 10.68 -16.85
N MET A 554 11.14 9.60 -16.99
CA MET A 554 11.34 8.39 -16.20
C MET A 554 12.65 7.66 -16.56
N SER A 555 13.07 7.66 -17.83
CA SER A 555 14.38 7.10 -18.22
C SER A 555 15.55 7.85 -17.57
N VAL A 556 15.42 9.18 -17.40
CA VAL A 556 16.39 9.99 -16.66
C VAL A 556 16.43 9.57 -15.19
N ILE A 557 15.27 9.35 -14.56
CA ILE A 557 15.21 8.85 -13.18
C ILE A 557 15.96 7.54 -13.05
N TRP A 558 15.67 6.55 -13.90
CA TRP A 558 16.37 5.26 -13.86
C TRP A 558 17.90 5.40 -14.01
N LYS A 559 18.39 6.36 -14.79
CA LYS A 559 19.83 6.66 -14.89
C LYS A 559 20.41 7.32 -13.64
N LEU A 560 19.63 8.14 -12.94
CA LEU A 560 20.06 8.88 -11.76
C LEU A 560 20.00 8.06 -10.47
N LEU A 561 19.24 6.96 -10.43
CA LEU A 561 19.18 6.07 -9.27
C LEU A 561 20.52 5.39 -9.02
N SER A 562 21.05 5.53 -7.80
CA SER A 562 22.31 4.90 -7.39
C SER A 562 22.21 3.38 -7.18
N TYR A 563 21.00 2.87 -7.01
CA TYR A 563 20.72 1.45 -6.81
C TYR A 563 19.41 1.08 -7.50
N ILE A 564 19.49 0.06 -8.33
CA ILE A 564 18.35 -0.59 -8.98
C ILE A 564 18.33 -2.03 -8.51
N ASP A 565 17.24 -2.45 -7.88
CA ASP A 565 17.08 -3.84 -7.50
C ASP A 565 16.96 -4.73 -8.74
N SER A 566 17.80 -5.77 -8.81
CA SER A 566 17.82 -6.69 -9.95
C SER A 566 16.48 -7.40 -10.18
N CYS A 567 15.61 -7.52 -9.17
CA CYS A 567 14.26 -8.09 -9.32
C CYS A 567 13.33 -7.25 -10.20
N ILE A 568 13.73 -6.04 -10.62
CA ILE A 568 12.91 -5.14 -11.44
C ILE A 568 12.53 -5.77 -12.78
N ILE A 569 13.34 -6.70 -13.31
CA ILE A 569 13.05 -7.41 -14.55
C ILE A 569 11.79 -8.29 -14.45
N PHE A 570 11.40 -8.70 -13.23
CA PHE A 570 10.19 -9.49 -12.97
C PHE A 570 8.95 -8.63 -12.73
N SER A 571 9.10 -7.30 -12.80
CA SER A 571 7.98 -6.38 -12.63
C SER A 571 6.91 -6.60 -13.69
N THR A 572 5.63 -6.56 -13.30
CA THR A 572 4.50 -6.69 -14.23
C THR A 572 3.99 -5.36 -14.80
N THR A 573 4.55 -4.25 -14.33
CA THR A 573 4.23 -2.91 -14.78
C THR A 573 4.66 -2.73 -16.24
N PRO A 574 3.87 -2.02 -17.06
CA PRO A 574 4.29 -1.65 -18.41
C PRO A 574 5.69 -1.02 -18.41
N LYS A 575 6.47 -1.35 -19.44
CA LYS A 575 7.87 -0.97 -19.54
C LYS A 575 8.05 0.25 -20.43
N LEU A 576 9.16 0.97 -20.24
CA LEU A 576 9.53 2.09 -21.10
C LEU A 576 9.72 1.62 -22.55
N LYS A 577 9.23 2.42 -23.49
CA LYS A 577 9.39 2.21 -24.94
C LYS A 577 10.61 2.99 -25.46
N ILE A 578 11.70 2.92 -24.71
CA ILE A 578 12.98 3.57 -25.00
C ILE A 578 14.04 2.49 -25.14
N SER A 579 14.84 2.55 -26.21
CA SER A 579 15.91 1.58 -26.44
C SER A 579 16.87 1.52 -25.25
N GLY A 580 17.18 0.32 -24.75
CA GLY A 580 18.01 0.10 -23.57
C GLY A 580 17.26 0.19 -22.23
N PHE A 581 15.95 0.45 -22.25
CA PHE A 581 15.10 0.63 -21.06
C PHE A 581 13.86 -0.26 -21.04
N GLY A 582 13.70 -1.24 -21.93
CA GLY A 582 12.52 -2.12 -21.92
C GLY A 582 12.45 -3.07 -20.71
N TRP A 583 13.49 -3.11 -19.87
CA TRP A 583 13.50 -3.73 -18.54
C TRP A 583 12.86 -2.84 -17.47
N ALA A 584 12.82 -1.53 -17.68
CA ALA A 584 12.46 -0.54 -16.68
C ALA A 584 10.95 -0.22 -16.71
N PRO A 585 10.24 -0.29 -15.57
CA PRO A 585 8.86 0.18 -15.47
C PRO A 585 8.70 1.64 -15.91
N GLU A 586 7.59 1.93 -16.61
CA GLU A 586 7.22 3.29 -16.99
C GLU A 586 6.71 4.14 -15.81
N THR A 587 6.42 3.50 -14.67
CA THR A 587 5.89 4.12 -13.45
C THR A 587 6.23 3.29 -12.21
N PHE A 588 6.37 3.97 -11.07
CA PHE A 588 6.46 3.42 -9.71
C PHE A 588 5.10 3.41 -8.98
N LEU A 589 4.03 3.92 -9.60
CA LEU A 589 2.70 4.06 -8.99
C LEU A 589 1.88 2.76 -9.03
N ASP A 590 2.25 1.81 -9.88
CA ASP A 590 1.50 0.58 -10.12
C ASP A 590 1.58 -0.39 -8.93
N PRO A 591 0.45 -0.75 -8.29
CA PRO A 591 0.40 -1.69 -7.17
C PRO A 591 0.99 -3.08 -7.44
N ASP A 592 0.92 -3.54 -8.70
CA ASP A 592 1.32 -4.88 -9.11
C ASP A 592 2.81 -4.97 -9.52
N GLY A 593 3.55 -3.87 -9.35
CA GLY A 593 4.79 -3.63 -10.07
C GLY A 593 6.04 -4.30 -9.52
N PHE A 594 6.28 -4.30 -8.20
CA PHE A 594 7.58 -4.67 -7.64
C PHE A 594 7.42 -5.39 -6.30
N GLN A 595 7.05 -6.67 -6.39
CA GLN A 595 6.68 -7.46 -5.20
C GLN A 595 7.87 -8.15 -4.52
N GLU A 596 9.03 -8.20 -5.18
CA GLU A 596 10.18 -8.99 -4.74
C GLU A 596 11.46 -8.18 -4.80
N SER A 597 12.40 -8.51 -3.93
CA SER A 597 13.66 -7.77 -3.81
C SER A 597 14.82 -8.73 -3.52
N ARG A 598 15.98 -8.41 -4.08
CA ARG A 598 17.27 -9.02 -3.74
C ARG A 598 18.26 -7.92 -3.35
N THR A 599 19.28 -8.30 -2.59
CA THR A 599 20.38 -7.40 -2.22
C THR A 599 21.34 -7.11 -3.38
N GLU A 600 21.18 -7.81 -4.51
CA GLU A 600 21.99 -7.61 -5.70
C GLU A 600 21.41 -6.49 -6.57
N ALA A 601 22.24 -5.49 -6.83
CA ALA A 601 21.92 -4.39 -7.73
C ALA A 601 22.08 -4.81 -9.20
N GLY A 602 21.22 -4.28 -10.06
CA GLY A 602 21.46 -4.25 -11.50
C GLY A 602 22.31 -3.03 -11.89
N THR A 603 23.07 -3.17 -12.97
CA THR A 603 23.89 -2.09 -13.54
C THR A 603 23.28 -1.60 -14.85
N VAL A 604 22.94 -0.32 -14.93
CA VAL A 604 22.40 0.28 -16.18
C VAL A 604 23.53 0.45 -17.19
N THR A 605 23.29 0.00 -18.41
CA THR A 605 24.17 0.17 -19.58
C THR A 605 23.41 0.85 -20.71
N GLU A 606 24.10 1.18 -21.81
CA GLU A 606 23.41 1.72 -23.01
C GLU A 606 22.48 0.69 -23.67
N ASP A 607 22.78 -0.60 -23.51
CA ASP A 607 22.07 -1.70 -24.18
C ASP A 607 20.96 -2.34 -23.32
N GLY A 608 20.91 -2.06 -22.02
CA GLY A 608 19.98 -2.69 -21.08
C GLY A 608 20.45 -2.68 -19.62
N LEU A 609 19.80 -3.48 -18.78
CA LEU A 609 20.19 -3.71 -17.38
C LEU A 609 20.98 -5.00 -17.24
N GLU A 610 22.19 -4.91 -16.71
CA GLU A 610 22.97 -6.08 -16.33
C GLU A 610 22.55 -6.63 -14.97
N VAL A 611 22.14 -7.90 -14.92
CA VAL A 611 21.64 -8.59 -13.72
C VAL A 611 22.14 -10.03 -13.64
N ARG A 612 22.15 -10.60 -12.42
CA ARG A 612 22.58 -11.99 -12.18
C ARG A 612 21.44 -12.86 -11.68
N PHE A 613 21.08 -13.87 -12.48
CA PHE A 613 20.01 -14.80 -12.15
C PHE A 613 20.28 -16.19 -12.72
N PRO A 614 19.75 -17.25 -12.08
CA PRO A 614 19.71 -18.57 -12.69
C PRO A 614 18.75 -18.57 -13.88
N GLY A 615 18.96 -19.49 -14.83
CA GLY A 615 18.06 -19.60 -15.97
C GLY A 615 18.41 -20.74 -16.91
N PHE A 616 17.66 -20.78 -18.02
CA PHE A 616 17.76 -21.81 -19.05
C PHE A 616 17.83 -21.14 -20.42
N LEU A 617 18.65 -21.69 -21.32
CA LEU A 617 18.57 -21.41 -22.74
C LEU A 617 17.76 -22.49 -23.43
N ILE A 618 16.81 -22.08 -24.25
CA ILE A 618 15.96 -22.96 -25.04
C ILE A 618 16.16 -22.63 -26.51
N HIS A 619 16.46 -23.64 -27.31
CA HIS A 619 16.50 -23.54 -28.75
C HIS A 619 15.27 -24.24 -29.32
N LEU A 620 14.38 -23.48 -29.95
CA LEU A 620 13.20 -23.99 -30.65
C LEU A 620 13.49 -24.05 -32.15
N GLU A 621 13.34 -25.22 -32.76
CA GLU A 621 13.46 -25.38 -34.22
C GLU A 621 12.19 -24.98 -34.96
N ASN A 622 11.03 -25.06 -34.29
CA ASN A 622 9.73 -24.73 -34.84
C ASN A 622 8.91 -23.93 -33.84
N GLU A 623 7.85 -23.28 -34.33
CA GLU A 623 6.83 -22.65 -33.50
C GLU A 623 6.07 -23.72 -32.69
N ILE A 624 5.85 -23.47 -31.40
CA ILE A 624 5.13 -24.39 -30.51
C ILE A 624 4.04 -23.59 -29.78
N SER A 625 2.88 -24.22 -29.56
CA SER A 625 1.83 -23.70 -28.67
C SER A 625 1.62 -24.66 -27.50
N GLY A 626 1.28 -24.12 -26.33
CA GLY A 626 1.03 -24.89 -25.11
C GLY A 626 2.17 -24.96 -24.09
N LYS A 627 2.01 -25.89 -23.13
CA LYS A 627 2.91 -26.11 -21.99
C LYS A 627 4.24 -26.71 -22.46
N LEU A 628 5.34 -26.10 -22.05
CA LEU A 628 6.68 -26.61 -22.34
C LEU A 628 7.13 -27.53 -21.21
N VAL A 629 7.42 -28.79 -21.54
CA VAL A 629 7.99 -29.77 -20.60
C VAL A 629 9.33 -30.23 -21.14
N PHE A 630 10.39 -30.09 -20.36
CA PHE A 630 11.74 -30.44 -20.80
C PHE A 630 12.57 -31.05 -19.68
N LYS A 631 13.66 -31.73 -20.08
CA LYS A 631 14.62 -32.30 -19.13
C LYS A 631 15.98 -31.67 -19.30
N ASP A 632 16.67 -31.43 -18.18
CA ASP A 632 18.07 -31.03 -18.21
C ASP A 632 19.01 -32.24 -18.38
N GLN A 633 20.32 -31.97 -18.42
CA GLN A 633 21.37 -33.00 -18.54
C GLN A 633 21.43 -33.93 -17.32
N GLU A 634 20.84 -33.55 -16.19
CA GLU A 634 20.72 -34.36 -14.97
C GLU A 634 19.41 -35.17 -14.95
N ASN A 635 18.65 -35.19 -16.06
CA ASN A 635 17.37 -35.88 -16.22
C ASN A 635 16.24 -35.36 -15.30
N LYS A 636 16.38 -34.14 -14.77
CA LYS A 636 15.32 -33.46 -13.98
C LYS A 636 14.29 -32.87 -14.93
N SER A 637 13.01 -33.02 -14.59
CA SER A 637 11.91 -32.54 -15.43
C SER A 637 11.46 -31.16 -14.98
N TYR A 638 11.33 -30.25 -15.94
CA TYR A 638 10.84 -28.90 -15.73
C TYR A 638 9.59 -28.70 -16.57
N THR A 639 8.59 -28.08 -15.97
CA THR A 639 7.38 -27.61 -16.62
C THR A 639 7.41 -26.10 -16.59
N TYR A 640 7.19 -25.47 -17.74
CA TYR A 640 6.84 -24.07 -17.81
C TYR A 640 5.38 -23.92 -18.20
N GLN A 641 4.63 -23.18 -17.38
CA GLN A 641 3.22 -22.91 -17.61
C GLN A 641 2.96 -21.40 -17.59
N SER A 642 2.40 -20.89 -18.68
CA SER A 642 1.86 -19.53 -18.73
C SER A 642 0.43 -19.54 -18.17
N SER A 643 0.11 -18.63 -17.23
CA SER A 643 -1.29 -18.37 -16.85
C SER A 643 -2.05 -17.57 -17.90
N THR A 644 -1.34 -16.85 -18.77
CA THR A 644 -1.94 -16.08 -19.85
C THR A 644 -2.16 -17.01 -21.06
N LYS A 645 -3.33 -16.95 -21.69
CA LYS A 645 -3.65 -17.70 -22.93
C LYS A 645 -2.79 -17.32 -24.16
N VAL A 646 -1.71 -16.57 -23.96
CA VAL A 646 -0.77 -16.13 -25.01
C VAL A 646 0.53 -16.91 -24.85
N ASP A 647 0.78 -17.82 -25.79
CA ASP A 647 1.98 -18.65 -25.82
C ASP A 647 3.13 -17.88 -26.49
N ILE A 648 4.17 -17.54 -25.72
CA ILE A 648 5.35 -16.78 -26.22
C ILE A 648 6.04 -17.49 -27.37
N TRP A 649 5.98 -18.82 -27.35
CA TRP A 649 6.61 -19.71 -28.32
C TRP A 649 5.92 -19.66 -29.69
N SER A 650 4.77 -18.98 -29.80
CA SER A 650 4.09 -18.70 -31.08
C SER A 650 4.75 -17.60 -31.91
N GLN A 651 5.83 -16.99 -31.42
CA GLN A 651 6.54 -15.92 -32.13
C GLN A 651 7.68 -16.42 -33.04
N GLY A 652 7.72 -17.73 -33.32
CA GLY A 652 8.64 -18.39 -34.24
C GLY A 652 9.83 -19.11 -33.60
N ALA A 653 10.56 -19.87 -34.43
CA ALA A 653 11.79 -20.57 -34.06
C ALA A 653 12.91 -19.60 -33.63
N GLY A 654 13.80 -20.04 -32.76
CA GLY A 654 14.92 -19.24 -32.28
C GLY A 654 15.44 -19.63 -30.91
N MET A 655 16.36 -18.81 -30.39
CA MET A 655 16.94 -18.99 -29.06
C MET A 655 16.23 -18.08 -28.05
N PHE A 656 15.77 -18.67 -26.97
CA PHE A 656 15.07 -18.01 -25.88
C PHE A 656 15.76 -18.29 -24.56
N ALA A 657 15.54 -17.41 -23.59
CA ALA A 657 15.98 -17.54 -22.22
C ALA A 657 14.78 -17.58 -21.29
N ILE A 658 14.78 -18.50 -20.33
CA ILE A 658 13.94 -18.44 -19.14
C ILE A 658 14.82 -18.00 -17.99
N ILE A 659 14.60 -16.81 -17.46
CA ILE A 659 15.33 -16.27 -16.31
C ILE A 659 14.46 -16.51 -15.09
N ALA A 660 15.00 -17.23 -14.10
CA ALA A 660 14.30 -17.60 -12.88
C ALA A 660 14.75 -16.71 -11.71
N LEU A 661 13.82 -16.34 -10.84
CA LEU A 661 14.13 -15.49 -9.69
C LEU A 661 15.17 -16.12 -8.74
N ARG A 662 15.11 -17.45 -8.54
CA ARG A 662 16.00 -18.26 -7.68
C ARG A 662 16.23 -19.61 -8.36
N PRO A 663 17.21 -20.39 -7.87
CA PRO A 663 17.41 -21.75 -8.37
C PRO A 663 16.24 -22.65 -7.96
N LEU A 664 15.71 -23.40 -8.92
CA LEU A 664 14.77 -24.48 -8.62
C LEU A 664 15.56 -25.62 -7.96
N VAL A 665 15.27 -25.88 -6.68
CA VAL A 665 15.82 -27.00 -5.89
C VAL A 665 14.67 -27.93 -5.52
N SER A 666 14.82 -29.23 -5.79
CA SER A 666 13.82 -30.24 -5.45
C SER A 666 14.01 -30.55 -3.98
N GLU A 667 13.02 -30.23 -3.15
CA GLU A 667 12.94 -30.79 -1.81
C GLU A 667 12.32 -32.18 -1.93
N SER A 668 12.91 -33.17 -1.26
CA SER A 668 12.59 -34.60 -1.38
C SER A 668 11.08 -34.85 -1.39
N GLY A 669 10.54 -35.12 -2.59
CA GLY A 669 9.14 -35.49 -2.85
C GLY A 669 8.16 -34.36 -3.17
N GLY A 670 8.58 -33.10 -3.31
CA GLY A 670 7.69 -31.95 -3.56
C GLY A 670 7.79 -31.30 -4.95
N LYS A 671 6.74 -30.55 -5.36
CA LYS A 671 6.80 -29.64 -6.52
C LYS A 671 7.39 -28.30 -6.08
N ALA A 672 8.45 -27.83 -6.75
CA ALA A 672 9.00 -26.51 -6.52
C ALA A 672 8.55 -25.55 -7.63
N THR A 673 7.87 -24.46 -7.26
CA THR A 673 7.32 -23.47 -8.19
C THR A 673 8.01 -22.13 -8.03
N GLN A 674 8.32 -21.46 -9.14
CA GLN A 674 9.09 -20.23 -9.15
C GLN A 674 8.62 -19.25 -10.24
N ARG A 675 8.56 -17.96 -9.91
CA ARG A 675 8.44 -16.89 -10.90
C ARG A 675 9.63 -16.84 -11.85
N CYS A 676 9.33 -16.64 -13.12
CA CYS A 676 10.32 -16.50 -14.19
C CYS A 676 9.87 -15.47 -15.22
N VAL A 677 10.82 -14.94 -15.99
CA VAL A 677 10.56 -14.14 -17.19
C VAL A 677 11.15 -14.83 -18.40
N VAL A 678 10.55 -14.59 -19.56
CA VAL A 678 11.02 -15.13 -20.83
C VAL A 678 11.51 -14.02 -21.73
N ALA A 679 12.68 -14.24 -22.30
CA ALA A 679 13.34 -13.28 -23.14
C ALA A 679 13.86 -13.94 -24.42
N ARG A 680 13.93 -13.19 -25.51
CA ARG A 680 14.54 -13.62 -26.77
C ARG A 680 16.02 -13.31 -26.72
N VAL A 681 16.86 -14.29 -27.03
CA VAL A 681 18.31 -14.08 -27.03
C VAL A 681 18.70 -13.28 -28.27
N LYS A 682 19.38 -12.15 -28.06
CA LYS A 682 19.92 -11.29 -29.12
C LYS A 682 21.37 -11.61 -29.42
N LYS A 683 22.16 -11.77 -28.36
CA LYS A 683 23.59 -12.07 -28.44
C LYS A 683 23.99 -12.97 -27.27
N ARG A 684 24.90 -13.88 -27.54
CA ARG A 684 25.46 -14.78 -26.54
C ARG A 684 26.97 -14.69 -26.57
N ASP A 685 27.54 -14.18 -25.49
CA ASP A 685 28.97 -14.27 -25.19
C ASP A 685 29.18 -15.34 -24.10
N GLU A 686 30.44 -15.71 -23.79
CA GLU A 686 30.73 -16.78 -22.82
C GLU A 686 30.22 -16.47 -21.40
N HIS A 687 30.11 -15.19 -21.04
CA HIS A 687 29.77 -14.75 -19.69
C HIS A 687 28.56 -13.83 -19.62
N LEU A 688 28.14 -13.20 -20.72
CA LEU A 688 27.02 -12.26 -20.80
C LEU A 688 26.06 -12.69 -21.90
N ILE A 689 24.77 -12.73 -21.59
CA ILE A 689 23.73 -13.02 -22.58
C ILE A 689 22.84 -11.78 -22.69
N ALA A 690 22.84 -11.16 -23.87
CA ALA A 690 21.96 -10.05 -24.17
C ALA A 690 20.60 -10.58 -24.62
N VAL A 691 19.55 -10.13 -23.97
CA VAL A 691 18.19 -10.63 -24.17
C VAL A 691 17.20 -9.47 -24.27
N GLU A 692 16.11 -9.68 -25.01
CA GLU A 692 14.97 -8.77 -25.07
C GLU A 692 13.77 -9.43 -24.39
N LEU A 693 13.17 -8.77 -23.39
CA LEU A 693 11.99 -9.31 -22.72
C LEU A 693 10.84 -9.47 -23.72
N VAL A 694 10.36 -10.70 -23.84
CA VAL A 694 9.15 -11.03 -24.64
C VAL A 694 7.94 -11.18 -23.73
N ASP A 695 8.20 -11.46 -22.45
CA ASP A 695 7.20 -11.54 -21.41
C ASP A 695 7.45 -10.52 -20.32
N HIS A 696 6.40 -9.80 -19.94
CA HIS A 696 6.44 -8.85 -18.84
C HIS A 696 5.83 -9.43 -17.56
N GLY A 697 6.04 -10.74 -17.30
CA GLY A 697 5.93 -11.33 -15.97
C GLY A 697 4.53 -11.62 -15.41
N ARG A 698 3.44 -11.52 -16.20
CA ARG A 698 2.10 -11.87 -15.66
C ARG A 698 1.92 -13.38 -15.49
N GLY A 699 1.99 -13.82 -14.24
CA GLY A 699 1.53 -15.13 -13.77
C GLY A 699 2.20 -16.32 -14.47
N ARG A 700 3.51 -16.26 -14.68
CA ARG A 700 4.25 -17.37 -15.27
C ARG A 700 5.11 -18.05 -14.23
N GLU A 701 4.84 -19.34 -14.07
CA GLU A 701 5.44 -20.17 -13.06
C GLU A 701 6.19 -21.30 -13.74
N MET A 702 7.44 -21.48 -13.32
CA MET A 702 8.25 -22.63 -13.67
C MET A 702 8.20 -23.61 -12.51
N GLN A 703 7.81 -24.84 -12.82
CA GLN A 703 7.71 -25.94 -11.87
C GLN A 703 8.80 -26.98 -12.16
N MET A 704 9.45 -27.48 -11.11
CA MET A 704 10.35 -28.63 -11.20
C MET A 704 9.76 -29.82 -10.45
N GLU A 705 9.85 -31.00 -11.07
CA GLU A 705 9.44 -32.28 -10.48
C GLU A 705 10.60 -33.28 -10.57
N GLU A 706 10.87 -33.97 -9.47
CA GLU A 706 11.77 -35.13 -9.44
C GLU A 706 11.19 -36.27 -10.28
N ALA A 707 12.02 -36.94 -11.07
CA ALA A 707 11.60 -38.05 -11.91
C ALA A 707 11.26 -39.29 -11.04
N GLY A 708 10.09 -39.28 -10.41
CA GLY A 708 9.51 -40.42 -9.70
C GLY A 708 8.85 -41.41 -10.66
N ALA A 709 9.13 -42.70 -10.49
CA ALA A 709 8.50 -43.76 -11.25
C ALA A 709 6.98 -43.72 -11.05
N THR A 710 6.22 -43.44 -12.12
CA THR A 710 4.76 -43.32 -12.24
C THR A 710 4.18 -41.91 -12.25
N THR A 711 4.18 -41.29 -13.43
CA THR A 711 3.19 -40.28 -13.81
C THR A 711 2.75 -40.53 -15.24
N LYS A 712 1.42 -40.47 -15.45
CA LYS A 712 0.74 -40.68 -16.73
C LYS A 712 1.43 -39.89 -17.86
N ARG A 713 1.48 -40.49 -19.05
CA ARG A 713 2.04 -39.87 -20.26
C ARG A 713 1.47 -38.44 -20.41
N PRO A 714 2.31 -37.42 -20.60
CA PRO A 714 1.85 -36.11 -21.03
C PRO A 714 1.37 -36.25 -22.48
N THR A 715 0.10 -36.59 -22.66
CA THR A 715 -0.57 -36.54 -23.96
C THR A 715 -0.95 -35.10 -24.21
N ASP A 716 -0.13 -34.47 -25.05
CA ASP A 716 -0.28 -33.25 -25.85
C ASP A 716 1.02 -32.42 -25.76
N LEU A 717 2.15 -33.07 -26.05
CA LEU A 717 3.44 -32.43 -26.26
C LEU A 717 3.64 -32.32 -27.77
N ALA A 718 3.85 -31.10 -28.27
CA ALA A 718 4.34 -30.92 -29.62
C ALA A 718 5.64 -31.74 -29.80
N GLU A 719 5.61 -32.76 -30.66
CA GLU A 719 6.77 -33.49 -31.15
C GLU A 719 7.62 -32.59 -32.07
N GLY A 720 8.01 -31.41 -31.58
CA GLY A 720 8.92 -30.48 -32.23
C GLY A 720 10.30 -30.58 -31.61
N GLY A 721 11.36 -30.62 -32.43
CA GLY A 721 12.74 -30.60 -31.97
C GLY A 721 13.04 -29.33 -31.16
N PHE A 722 13.36 -29.49 -29.88
CA PHE A 722 13.92 -28.42 -29.07
C PHE A 722 15.01 -28.97 -28.15
N SER A 723 15.93 -28.10 -27.75
CA SER A 723 16.94 -28.41 -26.74
C SER A 723 16.95 -27.34 -25.65
N ALA A 724 17.16 -27.75 -24.41
CA ALA A 724 17.24 -26.86 -23.26
C ALA A 724 18.57 -27.08 -22.53
N THR A 725 19.26 -25.99 -22.18
CA THR A 725 20.51 -26.03 -21.41
C THR A 725 20.34 -25.19 -20.15
N LYS A 726 20.53 -25.82 -18.98
CA LYS A 726 20.58 -25.14 -17.69
C LYS A 726 21.89 -24.35 -17.60
N LEU A 727 21.79 -23.09 -17.19
CA LEU A 727 22.94 -22.21 -17.02
C LEU A 727 23.48 -22.25 -15.59
N PRO A 728 24.70 -21.74 -15.34
CA PRO A 728 25.21 -21.54 -13.99
C PRO A 728 24.23 -20.74 -13.12
N ILE A 729 24.25 -21.00 -11.82
CA ILE A 729 23.33 -20.39 -10.83
C ILE A 729 23.34 -18.85 -10.88
N ASN A 730 24.47 -18.23 -11.23
CA ASN A 730 24.66 -16.78 -11.27
C ASN A 730 25.07 -16.28 -12.68
N GLN A 731 24.33 -16.68 -13.72
CA GLN A 731 24.51 -16.18 -15.07
C GLN A 731 24.29 -14.66 -15.14
N LEU A 732 25.14 -13.94 -15.87
CA LEU A 732 24.95 -12.52 -16.16
C LEU A 732 24.11 -12.33 -17.42
N TRP A 733 23.10 -11.45 -17.31
CA TRP A 733 22.14 -11.12 -18.36
C TRP A 733 22.17 -9.62 -18.61
N CYS A 734 22.24 -9.17 -19.86
CA CYS A 734 21.91 -7.79 -20.22
C CYS A 734 20.47 -7.80 -20.76
N VAL A 735 19.54 -7.28 -19.97
CA VAL A 735 18.11 -7.34 -20.25
C VAL A 735 17.67 -6.02 -20.85
N ASN A 736 17.18 -6.06 -22.09
CA ASN A 736 16.49 -4.95 -22.74
C ASN A 736 14.99 -5.18 -22.75
#